data_AF-A0AA36M4J1-F1
#
_entry.id   AF-A0AA36M4J1-F1
#
_cell.length_a   1.000
_cell.length_b   1.000
_cell.length_c   1.000
_cell.angle_alpha   90.00
_cell.angle_beta   90.00
_cell.angle_gamma   90.00
#
_symmetry.space_group_name_H-M   'P 1'
#
loop_
_entity.id
_entity.type
_entity.pdbx_description
1 polymer ?
#
loop_
_entity_poly.entity_id
_entity_poly.type
_entity_poly.pdbx_seq_one_letter_code
_entity_poly.pdbx_strand_id
1 'polypeptide(L)'
;MMLYSQDKLWLWTLRLLALPVVVPESPTFARLCDKPAQAGIGKLLSPTKCQVVYPRETANKAAAEEFCTGVAPYSVSSSQSGSETTCVFEKGYNCDDHEEELYDHCFVVVEKKGVDFNPDACPEGYSLHVLESKDEFKYITTFFDRYKKLYVANSGDNAAWLHPEVLQRKRRREAHKGEERPIYVRLTGRFRGKAYYGPLKNTPYLCSRTAVPYEETYAELDEIMQKLGFTTVVVKNKQGNKRTFVNFGTVHAVESEEFKPDFAKLHDMCSMLPDGYTASQEDFESAEEYKKVLEKLGPMWMRSTVGRSNLFMLKPDPSCKKDQLFSKNRKQWSYVDNTKKHYDVKSDMWCQAYPDNMCADTSRITALMSDCGYTDAPSIARRPIICGTGGSASTAEKRRGSVRKGESCNRGATFNKVKGHCECDNPSADGRNLYPQKFGNYPPGVICLDCQKSAEKRSIVFLLDSTGSVEQEGWDKQLQFMHNLVKNVRNIRTGIVKIIEIPVVGLEMGDHTPAHLSKWIEDNKKYEASFTLVGYAIYLARQMLKKENTKHRMMILFSDGDEDICLADQKYWLDEDYEPTTDTPCEKEWKLMNKHKQLAEAKAARAEGIKIIYVAVGPKVDRSNTTSYNENCMDNVIDLAGGVKNVVEAGNMQNLDMGIMHEVVKTVCDPNY
;
A
#
# COMPACT_ATOMS: atom_id res chain seq x y z
N MET A 1 -56.68 -78.68 15.86
CA MET A 1 -56.60 -77.91 17.11
C MET A 1 -55.65 -76.74 16.86
N MET A 2 -56.17 -75.51 16.71
CA MET A 2 -56.28 -74.48 17.78
C MET A 2 -54.88 -74.10 18.33
N LEU A 3 -54.39 -72.86 18.36
CA LEU A 3 -54.99 -71.51 18.40
C LEU A 3 -53.95 -70.41 18.03
N TYR A 4 -54.49 -69.23 17.72
CA TYR A 4 -53.95 -67.87 17.62
C TYR A 4 -52.90 -67.43 18.68
N SER A 5 -51.97 -66.51 18.34
CA SER A 5 -51.99 -65.09 18.79
C SER A 5 -50.62 -64.36 18.73
N GLN A 6 -50.59 -63.29 17.93
CA GLN A 6 -49.95 -61.96 18.07
C GLN A 6 -48.63 -61.70 18.85
N ASP A 7 -47.70 -61.10 18.08
CA ASP A 7 -47.04 -59.80 18.27
C ASP A 7 -45.91 -59.53 19.29
N LYS A 8 -44.85 -58.97 18.69
CA LYS A 8 -43.94 -57.89 19.11
C LYS A 8 -42.55 -58.23 19.68
N LEU A 9 -41.61 -57.53 19.06
CA LEU A 9 -40.38 -56.91 19.57
C LEU A 9 -39.06 -57.64 19.31
N TRP A 10 -38.11 -56.86 18.77
CA TRP A 10 -36.68 -57.11 18.54
C TRP A 10 -36.25 -57.71 17.20
N LEU A 11 -36.23 -56.87 16.16
CA LEU A 11 -35.22 -56.90 15.11
C LEU A 11 -34.92 -55.46 14.68
N TRP A 12 -34.06 -54.80 15.46
CA TRP A 12 -33.44 -53.53 15.08
C TRP A 12 -32.40 -53.80 13.99
N THR A 13 -32.77 -53.40 12.77
CA THR A 13 -31.95 -52.63 11.80
C THR A 13 -30.52 -53.11 11.50
N LEU A 14 -30.39 -53.83 10.38
CA LEU A 14 -29.25 -53.72 9.47
C LEU A 14 -29.78 -53.47 8.05
N ARG A 15 -30.52 -52.36 7.91
CA ARG A 15 -30.64 -51.69 6.59
C ARG A 15 -29.40 -50.84 6.45
N LEU A 16 -28.41 -51.37 5.73
CA LEU A 16 -27.41 -50.58 5.03
C LEU A 16 -28.17 -49.51 4.21
N LEU A 17 -28.28 -48.32 4.79
CA LEU A 17 -28.51 -47.11 4.04
C LEU A 17 -27.30 -47.00 3.11
N ALA A 18 -27.49 -47.35 1.84
CA ALA A 18 -26.76 -46.69 0.79
C ALA A 18 -27.06 -45.19 0.94
N LEU A 19 -26.23 -44.52 1.75
CA LEU A 19 -26.11 -43.08 1.68
C LEU A 19 -25.86 -42.78 0.21
N PRO A 20 -26.60 -41.85 -0.42
CA PRO A 20 -26.14 -41.33 -1.69
C PRO A 20 -24.74 -40.81 -1.40
N VAL A 21 -23.73 -41.46 -2.01
CA VAL A 21 -22.43 -40.84 -2.17
C VAL A 21 -22.75 -39.58 -2.96
N VAL A 22 -22.88 -38.46 -2.24
CA VAL A 22 -22.85 -37.14 -2.85
C VAL A 22 -21.44 -37.06 -3.39
N VAL A 23 -21.27 -37.46 -4.65
CA VAL A 23 -20.08 -37.14 -5.41
C VAL A 23 -19.96 -35.63 -5.29
N PRO A 24 -18.88 -35.09 -4.70
CA PRO A 24 -18.68 -33.65 -4.64
C PRO A 24 -18.81 -33.14 -6.07
N GLU A 25 -19.73 -32.21 -6.32
CA GLU A 25 -19.75 -31.54 -7.61
C GLU A 25 -18.35 -30.99 -7.87
N SER A 26 -17.84 -31.21 -9.09
CA SER A 26 -16.52 -30.71 -9.49
C SER A 26 -16.37 -29.21 -9.11
N PRO A 27 -15.21 -28.77 -8.59
CA PRO A 27 -14.99 -27.38 -8.19
C PRO A 27 -15.41 -26.39 -9.29
N THR A 28 -15.93 -25.22 -8.91
CA THR A 28 -16.49 -24.20 -9.84
C THR A 28 -15.56 -23.92 -11.03
N PHE A 29 -14.26 -23.80 -10.75
CA PHE A 29 -13.20 -23.59 -11.75
C PHE A 29 -13.10 -24.76 -12.74
N ALA A 30 -13.10 -26.00 -12.25
CA ALA A 30 -13.04 -27.19 -13.09
C ALA A 30 -14.31 -27.36 -13.94
N ARG A 31 -15.49 -26.98 -13.45
CA ARG A 31 -16.73 -26.95 -14.25
C ARG A 31 -16.69 -25.90 -15.36
N LEU A 32 -16.15 -24.71 -15.07
CA LEU A 32 -15.95 -23.69 -16.11
C LEU A 32 -14.94 -24.15 -17.16
N CYS A 33 -13.91 -24.89 -16.74
CA CYS A 33 -12.95 -25.46 -17.66
C CYS A 33 -13.55 -26.56 -18.54
N ASP A 34 -14.36 -27.46 -17.96
CA ASP A 34 -15.02 -28.54 -18.70
C ASP A 34 -16.08 -27.98 -19.68
N LYS A 35 -16.79 -26.93 -19.28
CA LYS A 35 -17.85 -26.29 -20.09
C LYS A 35 -17.67 -24.78 -20.15
N PRO A 36 -16.69 -24.30 -20.92
CA PRO A 36 -16.47 -22.87 -21.10
C PRO A 36 -17.65 -22.20 -21.81
N ALA A 37 -17.83 -20.92 -21.57
CA ALA A 37 -18.82 -20.13 -22.29
C ALA A 37 -18.49 -20.06 -23.81
N GLN A 38 -19.42 -19.52 -24.61
CA GLN A 38 -19.19 -19.19 -26.03
C GLN A 38 -18.62 -20.35 -26.90
N ALA A 39 -19.02 -21.59 -26.61
CA ALA A 39 -18.57 -22.79 -27.32
C ALA A 39 -17.05 -23.03 -27.28
N GLY A 40 -16.35 -22.49 -26.27
CA GLY A 40 -14.95 -22.80 -26.05
C GLY A 40 -14.74 -24.26 -25.67
N ILE A 41 -13.57 -24.79 -26.00
CA ILE A 41 -13.12 -26.14 -25.62
C ILE A 41 -12.02 -25.97 -24.58
N GLY A 42 -12.29 -26.39 -23.34
CA GLY A 42 -11.36 -26.25 -22.24
C GLY A 42 -10.60 -27.53 -21.94
N LYS A 43 -9.38 -27.36 -21.44
CA LYS A 43 -8.48 -28.40 -20.95
C LYS A 43 -7.88 -27.93 -19.64
N LEU A 44 -8.17 -28.67 -18.57
CA LEU A 44 -7.57 -28.41 -17.26
C LEU A 44 -6.08 -28.79 -17.32
N LEU A 45 -5.20 -27.83 -17.09
CA LEU A 45 -3.74 -28.03 -17.07
C LEU A 45 -3.26 -28.40 -15.66
N SER A 46 -3.88 -27.81 -14.65
CA SER A 46 -3.67 -28.10 -13.22
C SER A 46 -4.96 -27.76 -12.45
N PRO A 47 -5.08 -28.09 -11.14
CA PRO A 47 -6.22 -27.66 -10.33
C PRO A 47 -6.46 -26.14 -10.31
N THR A 48 -5.43 -25.35 -10.64
CA THR A 48 -5.45 -23.89 -10.66
C THR A 48 -5.34 -23.28 -12.06
N LYS A 49 -5.09 -24.07 -13.11
CA LYS A 49 -4.90 -23.56 -14.49
C LYS A 49 -5.79 -24.27 -15.49
N CYS A 50 -6.50 -23.48 -16.28
CA CYS A 50 -7.36 -23.97 -17.35
C CYS A 50 -7.00 -23.28 -18.66
N GLN A 51 -6.70 -24.05 -19.70
CA GLN A 51 -6.56 -23.53 -21.04
C GLN A 51 -7.87 -23.72 -21.79
N VAL A 52 -8.39 -22.66 -22.41
CA VAL A 52 -9.60 -22.70 -23.23
C VAL A 52 -9.31 -22.16 -24.62
N VAL A 53 -9.69 -22.93 -25.63
CA VAL A 53 -9.64 -22.51 -27.04
C VAL A 53 -11.03 -22.11 -27.48
N TYR A 54 -11.20 -20.87 -27.91
CA TYR A 54 -12.47 -20.35 -28.40
C TYR A 54 -12.46 -20.28 -29.93
N PRO A 55 -13.54 -20.71 -30.61
CA PRO A 55 -13.69 -20.62 -32.06
C PRO A 55 -14.03 -19.17 -32.47
N ARG A 56 -13.15 -18.23 -32.12
CA ARG A 56 -13.27 -16.81 -32.38
C ARG A 56 -11.94 -16.26 -32.84
N GLU A 57 -11.98 -15.53 -33.94
CA GLU A 57 -10.81 -14.84 -34.47
C GLU A 57 -10.51 -13.58 -33.67
N THR A 58 -9.24 -13.40 -33.29
CA THR A 58 -8.73 -12.16 -32.71
C THR A 58 -7.49 -11.70 -33.46
N ALA A 59 -7.46 -10.43 -33.83
CA ALA A 59 -6.47 -9.90 -34.79
C ALA A 59 -5.05 -9.75 -34.20
N ASN A 60 -4.94 -9.59 -32.89
CA ASN A 60 -3.66 -9.39 -32.20
C ASN A 60 -3.77 -9.77 -30.72
N LYS A 61 -2.62 -9.81 -30.03
CA LYS A 61 -2.53 -10.17 -28.61
C LYS A 61 -3.44 -9.33 -27.71
N ALA A 62 -3.57 -8.03 -27.96
CA ALA A 62 -4.43 -7.15 -27.17
C ALA A 62 -5.92 -7.50 -27.33
N ALA A 63 -6.36 -7.79 -28.56
CA ALA A 63 -7.73 -8.25 -28.82
C ALA A 63 -8.01 -9.64 -28.23
N ALA A 64 -7.01 -10.53 -28.22
CA ALA A 64 -7.10 -11.82 -27.54
C ALA A 64 -7.23 -11.65 -26.02
N GLU A 65 -6.43 -10.78 -25.42
CA GLU A 65 -6.46 -10.49 -23.97
C GLU A 65 -7.78 -9.86 -23.53
N GLU A 66 -8.27 -8.86 -24.27
CA GLU A 66 -9.58 -8.23 -24.03
C GLU A 66 -10.71 -9.27 -24.11
N PHE A 67 -10.68 -10.12 -25.15
CA PHE A 67 -11.64 -11.21 -25.28
C PHE A 67 -11.57 -12.18 -24.10
N CYS A 68 -10.38 -12.68 -23.76
CA CYS A 68 -10.17 -13.64 -22.68
C CYS A 68 -10.67 -13.11 -21.34
N THR A 69 -10.43 -11.83 -21.05
CA THR A 69 -10.87 -11.19 -19.79
C THR A 69 -12.39 -11.10 -19.69
N GLY A 70 -13.10 -10.98 -20.81
CA GLY A 70 -14.56 -10.86 -20.85
C GLY A 70 -15.33 -12.19 -20.82
N VAL A 71 -14.67 -13.33 -21.01
CA VAL A 71 -15.35 -14.63 -21.19
C VAL A 71 -15.35 -15.55 -19.97
N ALA A 72 -14.56 -15.24 -18.94
CA ALA A 72 -14.51 -15.99 -17.69
C ALA A 72 -14.39 -15.05 -16.47
N PRO A 73 -14.85 -15.46 -15.28
CA PRO A 73 -14.71 -14.70 -14.04
C PRO A 73 -13.36 -14.91 -13.34
N TYR A 74 -12.35 -15.41 -14.05
CA TYR A 74 -11.03 -15.77 -13.52
C TYR A 74 -9.93 -14.97 -14.23
N SER A 75 -8.79 -14.81 -13.55
CA SER A 75 -7.64 -14.07 -14.08
C SER A 75 -7.07 -14.74 -15.33
N VAL A 76 -6.67 -13.93 -16.31
CA VAL A 76 -6.01 -14.41 -17.53
C VAL A 76 -4.50 -14.44 -17.30
N SER A 77 -3.90 -15.62 -17.25
CA SER A 77 -2.44 -15.76 -17.13
C SER A 77 -1.75 -15.55 -18.49
N SER A 78 -2.39 -15.95 -19.59
CA SER A 78 -1.90 -15.70 -20.94
C SER A 78 -3.01 -15.77 -21.98
N SER A 79 -2.78 -15.12 -23.12
CA SER A 79 -3.68 -15.12 -24.28
C SER A 79 -2.89 -15.26 -25.58
N GLN A 80 -3.47 -15.93 -26.57
CA GLN A 80 -2.89 -16.09 -27.90
C GLN A 80 -3.95 -15.77 -28.97
N SER A 81 -3.59 -14.85 -29.86
CA SER A 81 -4.42 -14.44 -31.01
C SER A 81 -4.28 -15.38 -32.20
N GLY A 82 -5.31 -15.44 -33.03
CA GLY A 82 -5.35 -16.28 -34.23
C GLY A 82 -6.77 -16.48 -34.74
N SER A 83 -6.94 -17.40 -35.69
CA SER A 83 -8.26 -17.85 -36.17
C SER A 83 -9.11 -18.48 -35.05
N GLU A 84 -8.44 -19.07 -34.06
CA GLU A 84 -8.99 -19.46 -32.78
C GLU A 84 -8.22 -18.74 -31.67
N THR A 85 -8.94 -18.23 -30.67
CA THR A 85 -8.32 -17.50 -29.57
C THR A 85 -8.10 -18.44 -28.40
N THR A 86 -6.85 -18.55 -27.94
CA THR A 86 -6.52 -19.37 -26.76
C THR A 86 -6.38 -18.47 -25.54
N CYS A 87 -7.07 -18.83 -24.46
CA CYS A 87 -7.03 -18.18 -23.17
C CYS A 87 -6.51 -19.17 -22.13
N VAL A 88 -5.57 -18.77 -21.28
CA VAL A 88 -5.20 -19.53 -20.09
C VAL A 88 -5.70 -18.77 -18.88
N PHE A 89 -6.61 -19.39 -18.15
CA PHE A 89 -7.19 -18.87 -16.91
C PHE A 89 -6.50 -19.47 -15.71
N GLU A 90 -6.32 -18.65 -14.69
CA GLU A 90 -5.70 -19.02 -13.43
C GLU A 90 -6.62 -18.71 -12.25
N LYS A 91 -6.73 -19.69 -11.37
CA LYS A 91 -7.46 -19.65 -10.12
C LYS A 91 -6.60 -18.90 -9.10
N GLY A 92 -7.01 -17.70 -8.72
CA GLY A 92 -6.24 -16.83 -7.82
C GLY A 92 -6.52 -17.05 -6.33
N TYR A 93 -7.62 -17.72 -5.97
CA TYR A 93 -8.10 -17.80 -4.60
C TYR A 93 -8.50 -19.22 -4.18
N ASN A 94 -8.59 -19.42 -2.88
CA ASN A 94 -9.04 -20.62 -2.19
C ASN A 94 -10.35 -20.34 -1.45
N CYS A 95 -11.25 -21.28 -1.61
CA CYS A 95 -12.51 -21.41 -0.91
C CYS A 95 -12.60 -22.81 -0.30
N ASP A 96 -13.36 -22.97 0.77
CA ASP A 96 -13.59 -24.24 1.44
C ASP A 96 -14.40 -25.19 0.52
N ASP A 97 -14.31 -26.50 0.74
CA ASP A 97 -14.93 -27.52 -0.12
C ASP A 97 -16.46 -27.39 -0.28
N HIS A 98 -17.12 -26.69 0.63
CA HIS A 98 -18.57 -26.47 0.62
C HIS A 98 -18.98 -25.12 -0.02
N GLU A 99 -18.01 -24.34 -0.46
CA GLU A 99 -18.18 -23.02 -1.04
C GLU A 99 -18.00 -23.06 -2.57
N GLU A 100 -18.62 -22.09 -3.23
CA GLU A 100 -18.46 -21.86 -4.67
C GLU A 100 -17.59 -20.64 -4.90
N GLU A 101 -16.48 -20.77 -5.63
CA GLU A 101 -15.59 -19.66 -5.93
C GLU A 101 -16.02 -18.94 -7.20
N LEU A 102 -16.26 -17.63 -7.10
CA LEU A 102 -16.41 -16.76 -8.25
C LEU A 102 -15.71 -15.43 -7.97
N TYR A 103 -14.89 -14.98 -8.93
CA TYR A 103 -14.05 -13.79 -8.78
C TYR A 103 -13.11 -13.89 -7.56
N ASP A 104 -13.30 -13.03 -6.55
CA ASP A 104 -12.55 -13.00 -5.28
C ASP A 104 -13.45 -13.32 -4.09
N HIS A 105 -14.56 -14.02 -4.34
CA HIS A 105 -15.56 -14.34 -3.34
C HIS A 105 -15.79 -15.84 -3.26
N CYS A 106 -15.96 -16.30 -2.02
CA CYS A 106 -16.46 -17.63 -1.72
C CYS A 106 -17.93 -17.53 -1.34
N PHE A 107 -18.77 -18.23 -2.09
CA PHE A 107 -20.22 -18.14 -1.99
C PHE A 107 -20.81 -19.39 -1.34
N VAL A 108 -21.82 -19.18 -0.50
CA VAL A 108 -22.67 -20.22 0.05
C VAL A 108 -24.13 -19.80 -0.06
N VAL A 109 -25.02 -20.77 -0.29
CA VAL A 109 -26.46 -20.52 -0.32
C VAL A 109 -27.09 -21.09 0.95
N VAL A 110 -27.82 -20.24 1.66
CA VAL A 110 -28.42 -20.58 2.95
C VAL A 110 -29.93 -20.69 2.80
N GLU A 111 -30.47 -21.88 3.09
CA GLU A 111 -31.91 -22.12 3.07
C GLU A 111 -32.50 -21.97 4.48
N LYS A 112 -33.21 -20.87 4.76
CA LYS A 112 -34.04 -20.74 5.97
C LYS A 112 -35.52 -20.90 5.63
N LYS A 113 -36.23 -21.71 6.41
CA LYS A 113 -37.69 -21.87 6.30
C LYS A 113 -38.36 -20.74 7.07
N GLY A 114 -39.25 -19.99 6.40
CA GLY A 114 -39.89 -18.83 7.00
C GLY A 114 -40.56 -17.91 5.98
N VAL A 115 -41.36 -16.97 6.48
CA VAL A 115 -42.02 -15.93 5.67
C VAL A 115 -41.23 -14.61 5.70
N ASP A 116 -40.50 -14.36 6.79
CA ASP A 116 -39.82 -13.09 7.02
C ASP A 116 -38.38 -13.11 6.51
N PHE A 117 -37.99 -11.99 5.90
CA PHE A 117 -36.62 -11.74 5.49
C PHE A 117 -35.76 -11.48 6.72
N ASN A 118 -34.58 -12.11 6.78
CA ASN A 118 -33.59 -11.88 7.83
C ASN A 118 -32.28 -11.38 7.19
N PRO A 119 -31.86 -10.12 7.45
CA PRO A 119 -30.59 -9.60 6.93
C PRO A 119 -29.36 -10.33 7.48
N ASP A 120 -29.48 -10.92 8.67
CA ASP A 120 -28.44 -11.70 9.35
C ASP A 120 -28.68 -13.21 9.14
N ALA A 121 -29.18 -13.57 7.96
CA ALA A 121 -29.41 -14.97 7.61
C ALA A 121 -28.12 -15.78 7.44
N CYS A 122 -27.01 -15.13 7.09
CA CYS A 122 -25.75 -15.77 6.77
C CYS A 122 -25.03 -16.32 8.02
N PRO A 123 -24.26 -17.43 7.89
CA PRO A 123 -23.41 -17.94 8.95
C PRO A 123 -22.35 -16.93 9.40
N GLU A 124 -21.78 -17.16 10.58
CA GLU A 124 -20.62 -16.42 11.07
C GLU A 124 -19.47 -16.46 10.04
N GLY A 125 -18.85 -15.31 9.78
CA GLY A 125 -17.84 -15.15 8.73
C GLY A 125 -18.38 -14.83 7.33
N TYR A 126 -19.70 -14.83 7.12
CA TYR A 126 -20.32 -14.54 5.83
C TYR A 126 -21.29 -13.36 5.91
N SER A 127 -21.43 -12.63 4.80
CA SER A 127 -22.40 -11.55 4.64
C SER A 127 -23.40 -11.85 3.54
N LEU A 128 -24.62 -11.30 3.66
CA LEU A 128 -25.57 -11.32 2.55
C LEU A 128 -24.94 -10.55 1.38
N HIS A 129 -24.88 -11.19 0.23
CA HIS A 129 -24.06 -10.72 -0.88
C HIS A 129 -24.73 -9.56 -1.64
N VAL A 130 -23.95 -8.53 -1.97
CA VAL A 130 -24.38 -7.39 -2.80
C VAL A 130 -23.88 -7.64 -4.21
N LEU A 131 -24.77 -7.78 -5.18
CA LEU A 131 -24.39 -7.86 -6.59
C LEU A 131 -23.83 -6.51 -7.06
N GLU A 132 -22.65 -6.51 -7.65
CA GLU A 132 -21.92 -5.31 -8.04
C GLU A 132 -22.05 -5.01 -9.54
N SER A 133 -22.26 -6.03 -10.38
CA SER A 133 -22.26 -5.88 -11.83
C SER A 133 -23.21 -6.83 -12.57
N LYS A 134 -23.54 -6.46 -13.82
CA LYS A 134 -24.34 -7.32 -14.72
C LYS A 134 -23.61 -8.62 -15.05
N ASP A 135 -22.28 -8.60 -15.15
CA ASP A 135 -21.47 -9.78 -15.45
C ASP A 135 -21.42 -10.73 -14.26
N GLU A 136 -21.26 -10.21 -13.04
CA GLU A 136 -21.39 -11.03 -11.83
C GLU A 136 -22.78 -11.66 -11.75
N PHE A 137 -23.86 -10.88 -11.94
CA PHE A 137 -25.21 -11.43 -11.90
C PHE A 137 -25.42 -12.52 -12.96
N LYS A 138 -24.84 -12.37 -14.15
CA LYS A 138 -24.84 -13.40 -15.19
C LYS A 138 -24.18 -14.70 -14.69
N TYR A 139 -23.01 -14.63 -14.07
CA TYR A 139 -22.34 -15.83 -13.54
C TYR A 139 -23.10 -16.43 -12.36
N ILE A 140 -23.63 -15.61 -11.44
CA ILE A 140 -24.50 -16.09 -10.35
C ILE A 140 -25.72 -16.84 -10.91
N THR A 141 -26.39 -16.32 -11.95
CA THR A 141 -27.52 -17.02 -12.59
C THR A 141 -27.14 -18.33 -13.26
N THR A 142 -25.86 -18.51 -13.60
CA THR A 142 -25.33 -19.69 -14.29
C THR A 142 -24.90 -20.75 -13.27
N PHE A 143 -24.14 -20.37 -12.25
CA PHE A 143 -23.59 -21.31 -11.27
C PHE A 143 -24.57 -21.70 -10.16
N PHE A 144 -25.53 -20.84 -9.87
CA PHE A 144 -26.57 -21.09 -8.86
C PHE A 144 -27.91 -21.45 -9.50
N ASP A 145 -27.94 -21.91 -10.75
CA ASP A 145 -29.15 -22.20 -11.51
C ASP A 145 -30.06 -23.28 -10.87
N ARG A 146 -29.48 -24.14 -10.01
CA ARG A 146 -30.20 -25.08 -9.14
C ARG A 146 -31.20 -24.37 -8.23
N TYR A 147 -30.96 -23.11 -7.89
CA TYR A 147 -31.88 -22.26 -7.14
C TYR A 147 -32.72 -21.42 -8.09
N LYS A 148 -34.05 -21.44 -7.93
CA LYS A 148 -34.95 -20.62 -8.75
C LYS A 148 -34.89 -19.13 -8.42
N LYS A 149 -34.48 -18.80 -7.19
CA LYS A 149 -34.50 -17.45 -6.61
C LYS A 149 -33.56 -17.36 -5.43
N LEU A 150 -32.94 -16.20 -5.21
CA LEU A 150 -32.03 -15.92 -4.09
C LEU A 150 -32.25 -14.50 -3.57
N TYR A 151 -32.25 -14.31 -2.25
CA TYR A 151 -32.13 -13.01 -1.61
C TYR A 151 -30.71 -12.47 -1.75
N VAL A 152 -30.60 -11.17 -1.99
CA VAL A 152 -29.34 -10.41 -2.07
C VAL A 152 -29.44 -9.16 -1.19
N ALA A 153 -28.29 -8.59 -0.84
CA ALA A 153 -28.20 -7.41 0.03
C ALA A 153 -28.33 -6.08 -0.71
N ASN A 154 -28.60 -6.09 -2.03
CA ASN A 154 -28.81 -4.85 -2.77
C ASN A 154 -30.03 -4.08 -2.22
N SER A 155 -29.85 -2.78 -1.98
CA SER A 155 -30.87 -1.81 -1.59
C SER A 155 -30.49 -0.40 -2.07
N GLY A 156 -31.43 0.55 -2.03
CA GLY A 156 -31.18 1.96 -2.39
C GLY A 156 -30.43 2.13 -3.73
N ASP A 157 -29.36 2.93 -3.71
CA ASP A 157 -28.56 3.29 -4.89
C ASP A 157 -27.84 2.08 -5.52
N ASN A 158 -27.40 1.11 -4.71
CA ASN A 158 -26.68 -0.07 -5.21
C ASN A 158 -27.60 -1.09 -5.90
N ALA A 159 -28.92 -0.92 -5.77
CA ALA A 159 -29.95 -1.72 -6.44
C ALA A 159 -30.46 -1.09 -7.74
N ALA A 160 -30.12 0.17 -8.03
CA ALA A 160 -30.70 0.92 -9.15
C ALA A 160 -30.50 0.23 -10.51
N TRP A 161 -29.34 -0.39 -10.73
CA TRP A 161 -29.01 -1.08 -11.98
C TRP A 161 -29.70 -2.45 -12.15
N LEU A 162 -30.20 -3.03 -11.06
CA LEU A 162 -30.96 -4.29 -11.08
C LEU A 162 -32.40 -4.09 -11.57
N HIS A 163 -32.92 -2.85 -11.52
CA HIS A 163 -34.30 -2.50 -11.86
C HIS A 163 -35.35 -3.43 -11.21
N PRO A 164 -35.39 -3.53 -9.86
CA PRO A 164 -36.31 -4.43 -9.16
C PRO A 164 -37.79 -4.11 -9.44
N GLU A 165 -38.54 -5.12 -9.87
CA GLU A 165 -39.97 -4.99 -10.18
C GLU A 165 -40.83 -5.30 -8.94
N VAL A 166 -41.97 -4.62 -8.80
CA VAL A 166 -43.00 -4.98 -7.79
C VAL A 166 -43.87 -6.10 -8.36
N LEU A 167 -43.95 -7.23 -7.66
CA LEU A 167 -44.85 -8.32 -8.04
C LEU A 167 -46.30 -7.82 -8.08
N GLN A 168 -46.91 -7.81 -9.27
CA GLN A 168 -48.32 -7.51 -9.43
C GLN A 168 -49.19 -8.65 -8.88
N ARG A 169 -49.44 -8.69 -7.57
CA ARG A 169 -50.61 -9.40 -7.04
C ARG A 169 -51.16 -8.80 -5.75
N LYS A 170 -52.37 -8.25 -5.92
CA LYS A 170 -53.35 -7.72 -4.96
C LYS A 170 -52.97 -6.42 -4.22
N ARG A 171 -53.57 -5.34 -4.73
CA ARG A 171 -54.03 -4.16 -3.98
C ARG A 171 -54.45 -4.54 -2.56
N ARG A 172 -53.66 -4.17 -1.54
CA ARG A 172 -54.16 -3.49 -0.34
C ARG A 172 -53.02 -3.07 0.60
N ARG A 173 -53.12 -1.79 0.96
CA ARG A 173 -52.67 -1.09 2.16
C ARG A 173 -51.20 -0.65 2.24
N GLU A 174 -51.11 0.68 2.29
CA GLU A 174 -50.13 1.52 2.98
C GLU A 174 -48.70 1.50 2.46
N ALA A 175 -48.41 2.49 1.62
CA ALA A 175 -47.07 2.98 1.39
C ALA A 175 -46.55 3.62 2.69
N HIS A 176 -45.91 2.83 3.55
CA HIS A 176 -44.98 3.38 4.53
C HIS A 176 -43.76 3.92 3.78
N LYS A 177 -43.64 5.24 3.72
CA LYS A 177 -42.41 5.94 3.35
C LYS A 177 -41.36 5.63 4.43
N GLY A 178 -40.30 4.90 4.07
CA GLY A 178 -39.08 4.81 4.89
C GLY A 178 -38.45 3.43 5.07
N GLU A 179 -39.14 2.32 4.79
CA GLU A 179 -38.56 0.97 4.96
C GLU A 179 -37.99 0.42 3.64
N GLU A 180 -36.69 0.12 3.63
CA GLU A 180 -36.03 -0.59 2.52
C GLU A 180 -36.62 -2.00 2.37
N ARG A 181 -37.24 -2.28 1.22
CA ARG A 181 -37.80 -3.61 0.93
C ARG A 181 -36.68 -4.55 0.48
N PRO A 182 -36.63 -5.80 0.98
CA PRO A 182 -35.60 -6.76 0.58
C PRO A 182 -35.75 -7.10 -0.91
N ILE A 183 -34.63 -7.31 -1.59
CA ILE A 183 -34.59 -7.67 -3.01
C ILE A 183 -34.22 -9.14 -3.14
N TYR A 184 -34.98 -9.86 -3.97
CA TYR A 184 -34.56 -11.19 -4.42
C TYR A 184 -34.42 -11.21 -5.94
N VAL A 185 -33.43 -11.97 -6.40
CA VAL A 185 -33.19 -12.22 -7.81
C VAL A 185 -33.79 -13.56 -8.21
N ARG A 186 -34.39 -13.63 -9.39
CA ARG A 186 -34.86 -14.86 -10.01
C ARG A 186 -33.79 -15.34 -10.98
N LEU A 187 -33.32 -16.56 -10.78
CA LEU A 187 -32.33 -17.18 -11.65
C LEU A 187 -33.07 -17.96 -12.72
N THR A 188 -32.92 -17.54 -13.97
CA THR A 188 -33.43 -18.26 -15.13
C THR A 188 -32.22 -18.61 -15.99
N GLY A 189 -32.00 -19.89 -16.27
CA GLY A 189 -30.81 -20.44 -16.95
C GLY A 189 -30.52 -19.94 -18.38
N ARG A 190 -31.11 -18.82 -18.81
CA ARG A 190 -30.79 -18.09 -20.04
C ARG A 190 -30.47 -16.63 -19.71
N PHE A 191 -29.27 -16.39 -19.16
CA PHE A 191 -28.51 -15.13 -19.17
C PHE A 191 -29.18 -13.81 -18.75
N ARG A 192 -30.43 -13.81 -18.26
CA ARG A 192 -31.14 -12.62 -17.77
C ARG A 192 -31.94 -12.96 -16.53
N GLY A 193 -31.27 -12.96 -15.37
CA GLY A 193 -31.99 -12.92 -14.11
C GLY A 193 -32.82 -11.63 -14.01
N LYS A 194 -33.92 -11.68 -13.24
CA LYS A 194 -34.75 -10.51 -12.93
C LYS A 194 -34.75 -10.27 -11.43
N ALA A 195 -34.69 -9.01 -11.00
CA ALA A 195 -34.82 -8.63 -9.60
C ALA A 195 -36.26 -8.24 -9.27
N TYR A 196 -36.69 -8.54 -8.05
CA TYR A 196 -38.02 -8.21 -7.56
C TYR A 196 -37.94 -7.75 -6.11
N TYR A 197 -38.83 -6.83 -5.73
CA TYR A 197 -39.04 -6.51 -4.32
C TYR A 197 -39.80 -7.67 -3.63
N GLY A 198 -39.28 -8.09 -2.49
CA GLY A 198 -39.91 -9.05 -1.58
C GLY A 198 -40.85 -8.41 -0.55
N PRO A 199 -41.18 -9.13 0.54
CA PRO A 199 -40.68 -10.48 0.89
C PRO A 199 -41.37 -11.61 0.10
N LEU A 200 -40.67 -12.73 -0.09
CA LEU A 200 -41.16 -13.94 -0.73
C LEU A 200 -40.79 -15.17 0.11
N LYS A 201 -41.80 -15.94 0.51
CA LYS A 201 -41.66 -17.13 1.36
C LYS A 201 -40.65 -18.15 0.82
N ASN A 202 -39.86 -18.76 1.71
CA ASN A 202 -38.90 -19.83 1.41
C ASN A 202 -37.96 -19.45 0.25
N THR A 203 -37.37 -18.26 0.32
CA THR A 203 -36.34 -17.82 -0.64
C THR A 203 -34.98 -17.97 0.05
N PRO A 204 -34.05 -18.76 -0.50
CA PRO A 204 -32.70 -18.89 0.04
C PRO A 204 -31.91 -17.58 -0.05
N TYR A 205 -30.85 -17.46 0.73
CA TYR A 205 -29.99 -16.27 0.80
C TYR A 205 -28.66 -16.56 0.12
N LEU A 206 -28.21 -15.66 -0.76
CA LEU A 206 -26.87 -15.71 -1.33
C LEU A 206 -25.91 -15.04 -0.37
N CYS A 207 -25.05 -15.81 0.28
CA CYS A 207 -24.07 -15.33 1.22
C CYS A 207 -22.67 -15.43 0.61
N SER A 208 -21.80 -14.48 0.91
CA SER A 208 -20.41 -14.51 0.45
C SER A 208 -19.44 -14.02 1.52
N ARG A 209 -18.19 -14.45 1.40
CA ARG A 209 -17.02 -13.88 2.08
C ARG A 209 -15.91 -13.63 1.07
N THR A 210 -14.91 -12.84 1.42
CA THR A 210 -13.72 -12.68 0.57
C THR A 210 -12.93 -13.99 0.52
N ALA A 211 -12.53 -14.37 -0.68
CA ALA A 211 -11.74 -15.57 -0.94
C ALA A 211 -10.28 -15.34 -0.53
N VAL A 212 -9.59 -16.42 -0.12
CA VAL A 212 -8.22 -16.33 0.39
C VAL A 212 -7.26 -16.54 -0.78
N PRO A 213 -6.31 -15.63 -1.09
CA PRO A 213 -5.35 -15.86 -2.18
C PRO A 213 -4.58 -17.18 -2.01
N TYR A 214 -4.27 -17.89 -3.10
CA TYR A 214 -3.51 -19.15 -3.06
C TYR A 214 -2.14 -18.98 -2.37
N GLU A 215 -1.73 -19.97 -1.55
CA GLU A 215 -0.46 -19.97 -0.79
C GLU A 215 0.80 -19.71 -1.66
N GLU A 216 0.76 -20.06 -2.96
CA GLU A 216 1.84 -19.83 -3.93
C GLU A 216 2.18 -18.34 -4.08
N THR A 217 1.22 -17.42 -3.91
CA THR A 217 1.45 -15.96 -4.01
C THR A 217 2.22 -15.36 -2.83
N TYR A 218 2.16 -15.98 -1.64
CA TYR A 218 2.90 -15.50 -0.46
C TYR A 218 4.31 -16.07 -0.37
N ALA A 219 4.52 -17.28 -0.87
CA ALA A 219 5.86 -17.87 -1.03
C ALA A 219 6.67 -17.11 -2.10
N GLU A 220 6.05 -16.76 -3.23
CA GLU A 220 6.68 -15.89 -4.23
C GLU A 220 6.95 -14.49 -3.69
N LEU A 221 6.00 -13.91 -2.93
CA LEU A 221 6.23 -12.62 -2.26
C LEU A 221 7.38 -12.70 -1.24
N ASP A 222 7.43 -13.76 -0.43
CA ASP A 222 8.52 -14.00 0.52
C ASP A 222 9.88 -14.09 -0.20
N GLU A 223 9.94 -14.85 -1.29
CA GLU A 223 11.13 -14.99 -2.13
C GLU A 223 11.54 -13.66 -2.77
N ILE A 224 10.58 -12.87 -3.27
CA ILE A 224 10.82 -11.54 -3.83
C ILE A 224 11.37 -10.60 -2.75
N MET A 225 10.76 -10.57 -1.57
CA MET A 225 11.18 -9.68 -0.48
C MET A 225 12.56 -10.05 0.05
N GLN A 226 12.88 -11.34 0.15
CA GLN A 226 14.22 -11.82 0.49
C GLN A 226 15.25 -11.44 -0.59
N LYS A 227 14.91 -11.57 -1.88
CA LYS A 227 15.78 -11.10 -3.00
C LYS A 227 16.02 -9.59 -2.97
N LEU A 228 15.07 -8.82 -2.47
CA LEU A 228 15.20 -7.37 -2.26
C LEU A 228 16.00 -7.02 -0.99
N GLY A 229 16.49 -8.00 -0.24
CA GLY A 229 17.31 -7.80 0.95
C GLY A 229 16.50 -7.57 2.23
N PHE A 230 15.17 -7.71 2.20
CA PHE A 230 14.33 -7.57 3.38
C PHE A 230 14.26 -8.89 4.15
N THR A 231 14.31 -8.79 5.48
CA THR A 231 14.10 -9.95 6.35
C THR A 231 12.60 -10.20 6.46
N THR A 232 12.18 -11.42 6.13
CA THR A 232 10.79 -11.83 6.19
C THR A 232 10.58 -13.07 7.07
N VAL A 233 9.37 -13.18 7.61
CA VAL A 233 8.92 -14.32 8.40
C VAL A 233 7.52 -14.69 7.95
N VAL A 234 7.31 -15.96 7.63
CA VAL A 234 5.99 -16.52 7.38
C VAL A 234 5.52 -17.22 8.65
N VAL A 235 4.45 -16.72 9.26
CA VAL A 235 3.80 -17.31 10.44
C VAL A 235 2.29 -17.34 10.25
N LYS A 236 1.60 -18.11 11.09
CA LYS A 236 0.14 -18.14 11.09
C LYS A 236 -0.45 -16.93 11.82
N ASN A 237 -1.41 -16.29 11.16
CA ASN A 237 -2.19 -15.24 11.75
C ASN A 237 -3.31 -15.79 12.66
N LYS A 238 -4.06 -14.93 13.34
CA LYS A 238 -5.10 -15.35 14.28
C LYS A 238 -6.23 -16.22 13.69
N GLN A 239 -6.36 -16.28 12.37
CA GLN A 239 -7.31 -17.14 11.65
C GLN A 239 -6.68 -18.47 11.19
N GLY A 240 -5.42 -18.73 11.55
CA GLY A 240 -4.67 -19.92 11.12
C GLY A 240 -4.06 -19.80 9.73
N ASN A 241 -4.21 -18.65 9.05
CA ASN A 241 -3.68 -18.44 7.71
C ASN A 241 -2.20 -18.06 7.77
N LYS A 242 -1.36 -18.68 6.92
CA LYS A 242 0.04 -18.25 6.77
C LYS A 242 0.10 -16.87 6.13
N ARG A 243 0.78 -15.94 6.79
CA ARG A 243 1.01 -14.57 6.32
C ARG A 243 2.49 -14.25 6.38
N THR A 244 2.93 -13.44 5.43
CA THR A 244 4.29 -12.91 5.40
C THR A 244 4.34 -11.63 6.22
N PHE A 245 5.27 -11.57 7.15
CA PHE A 245 5.61 -10.40 7.93
C PHE A 245 7.00 -9.93 7.54
N VAL A 246 7.18 -8.62 7.46
CA VAL A 246 8.44 -7.99 7.05
C VAL A 246 8.73 -6.78 7.92
N ASN A 247 10.00 -6.57 8.21
CA ASN A 247 10.51 -5.31 8.75
C ASN A 247 11.30 -4.58 7.66
N PHE A 248 10.86 -3.37 7.33
CA PHE A 248 11.51 -2.50 6.33
C PHE A 248 12.71 -1.72 6.88
N GLY A 249 13.05 -1.86 8.16
CA GLY A 249 14.17 -1.16 8.79
C GLY A 249 13.91 0.32 9.07
N THR A 250 12.69 0.81 8.84
CA THR A 250 12.30 2.21 9.05
C THR A 250 11.70 2.41 10.45
N VAL A 251 12.06 3.51 11.11
CA VAL A 251 11.56 3.87 12.45
C VAL A 251 10.50 4.95 12.38
N HIS A 252 9.41 4.76 13.11
CA HIS A 252 8.24 5.63 13.06
C HIS A 252 7.82 6.10 14.45
N ALA A 253 7.42 7.36 14.54
CA ALA A 253 6.66 7.89 15.67
C ALA A 253 5.16 7.75 15.37
N VAL A 254 4.33 7.88 16.40
CA VAL A 254 2.88 7.98 16.23
C VAL A 254 2.51 9.45 16.24
N GLU A 255 1.79 9.92 15.23
CA GLU A 255 1.28 11.29 15.26
C GLU A 255 0.22 11.41 16.35
N SER A 256 0.21 12.51 17.08
CA SER A 256 -0.72 12.64 18.19
C SER A 256 -0.94 14.06 18.64
N GLU A 257 -2.13 14.33 19.16
CA GLU A 257 -2.34 15.40 20.15
C GLU A 257 -1.96 14.87 21.55
N GLU A 258 -1.92 15.73 22.58
CA GLU A 258 -1.41 15.38 23.93
C GLU A 258 -1.97 14.06 24.50
N PHE A 259 -3.23 13.72 24.19
CA PHE A 259 -3.90 12.50 24.68
C PHE A 259 -4.53 11.65 23.58
N LYS A 260 -4.28 11.94 22.31
CA LYS A 260 -4.98 11.30 21.19
C LYS A 260 -3.99 10.79 20.15
N PRO A 261 -3.72 9.48 20.10
CA PRO A 261 -2.86 8.90 19.07
C PRO A 261 -3.59 8.81 17.72
N ASP A 262 -2.84 9.01 16.64
CA ASP A 262 -3.25 8.81 15.24
C ASP A 262 -2.30 7.81 14.57
N PHE A 263 -2.86 6.65 14.23
CA PHE A 263 -2.13 5.53 13.64
C PHE A 263 -2.24 5.48 12.11
N ALA A 264 -2.94 6.43 11.47
CA ALA A 264 -3.18 6.39 10.02
C ALA A 264 -1.88 6.23 9.21
N LYS A 265 -0.85 7.00 9.56
CA LYS A 265 0.44 6.97 8.88
C LYS A 265 1.26 5.70 9.10
N LEU A 266 1.03 4.97 10.20
CA LEU A 266 1.73 3.70 10.41
C LEU A 266 1.31 2.67 9.34
N HIS A 267 0.01 2.61 9.03
CA HIS A 267 -0.50 1.69 8.01
C HIS A 267 -0.05 2.05 6.60
N ASP A 268 0.07 3.34 6.29
CA ASP A 268 0.51 3.83 4.97
C ASP A 268 1.88 3.26 4.59
N MET A 269 2.78 3.07 5.56
CA MET A 269 4.11 2.49 5.33
C MET A 269 4.05 1.03 4.88
N CYS A 270 3.02 0.31 5.28
CA CYS A 270 2.82 -1.09 4.90
C CYS A 270 2.02 -1.25 3.60
N SER A 271 1.52 -0.16 3.00
CA SER A 271 0.70 -0.20 1.78
C SER A 271 1.39 -0.77 0.54
N MET A 272 2.72 -0.89 0.57
CA MET A 272 3.50 -1.54 -0.49
C MET A 272 3.28 -3.06 -0.55
N LEU A 273 2.77 -3.66 0.53
CA LEU A 273 2.39 -5.07 0.56
C LEU A 273 0.91 -5.23 0.14
N PRO A 274 0.55 -6.36 -0.50
CA PRO A 274 -0.85 -6.65 -0.82
C PRO A 274 -1.73 -6.65 0.44
N ASP A 275 -2.69 -5.72 0.49
CA ASP A 275 -3.53 -5.41 1.68
C ASP A 275 -2.69 -5.24 2.97
N GLY A 276 -1.53 -4.58 2.84
CA GLY A 276 -0.57 -4.46 3.92
C GLY A 276 -1.02 -3.59 5.08
N TYR A 277 -0.59 -3.96 6.29
CA TYR A 277 -0.92 -3.25 7.53
C TYR A 277 0.19 -3.38 8.57
N THR A 278 0.28 -2.41 9.49
CA THR A 278 1.15 -2.50 10.67
C THR A 278 0.62 -3.58 11.62
N ALA A 279 1.46 -4.56 11.92
CA ALA A 279 1.11 -5.68 12.77
C ALA A 279 0.97 -5.26 14.24
N SER A 280 0.08 -5.96 14.93
CA SER A 280 -0.18 -5.94 16.36
C SER A 280 -0.05 -7.37 16.91
N GLN A 281 0.10 -7.53 18.22
CA GLN A 281 0.17 -8.85 18.85
C GLN A 281 -1.11 -9.68 18.60
N GLU A 282 -2.23 -9.00 18.38
CA GLU A 282 -3.55 -9.57 18.09
C GLU A 282 -3.63 -10.23 16.71
N ASP A 283 -2.63 -10.03 15.84
CA ASP A 283 -2.63 -10.59 14.49
C ASP A 283 -2.10 -12.03 14.42
N PHE A 284 -1.47 -12.55 15.48
CA PHE A 284 -0.84 -13.87 15.49
C PHE A 284 -1.76 -14.96 16.06
N GLU A 285 -1.64 -16.19 15.55
CA GLU A 285 -2.41 -17.36 16.03
C GLU A 285 -2.13 -17.68 17.50
N SER A 286 -0.87 -17.53 17.90
CA SER A 286 -0.38 -17.95 19.21
C SER A 286 0.77 -17.07 19.67
N ALA A 287 1.08 -17.14 20.97
CA ALA A 287 2.23 -16.46 21.54
C ALA A 287 3.55 -16.96 20.92
N GLU A 288 3.60 -18.22 20.50
CA GLU A 288 4.74 -18.83 19.82
C GLU A 288 4.97 -18.21 18.44
N GLU A 289 3.92 -18.06 17.62
CA GLU A 289 4.03 -17.42 16.29
C GLU A 289 4.44 -15.95 16.42
N TYR A 290 3.90 -15.24 17.42
CA TYR A 290 4.32 -13.88 17.76
C TYR A 290 5.81 -13.79 18.10
N LYS A 291 6.31 -14.67 18.97
CA LYS A 291 7.72 -14.69 19.38
C LYS A 291 8.65 -14.99 18.21
N LYS A 292 8.30 -15.94 17.33
CA LYS A 292 9.07 -16.23 16.10
C LYS A 292 9.26 -15.00 15.23
N VAL A 293 8.21 -14.17 15.11
CA VAL A 293 8.27 -12.92 14.36
C VAL A 293 9.20 -11.92 15.01
N LEU A 294 9.09 -11.71 16.33
CA LEU A 294 9.97 -10.78 17.03
C LEU A 294 11.44 -11.23 17.01
N GLU A 295 11.71 -12.51 17.24
CA GLU A 295 13.06 -13.08 17.23
C GLU A 295 13.80 -12.86 15.90
N LYS A 296 13.05 -12.91 14.78
CA LYS A 296 13.64 -12.82 13.44
C LYS A 296 13.51 -11.45 12.78
N LEU A 297 12.50 -10.64 13.13
CA LEU A 297 12.24 -9.35 12.47
C LEU A 297 12.50 -8.12 13.32
N GLY A 298 12.55 -8.21 14.65
CA GLY A 298 12.49 -7.03 15.51
C GLY A 298 13.64 -6.90 16.51
N PRO A 299 14.23 -5.71 16.70
CA PRO A 299 14.84 -5.40 17.99
C PRO A 299 13.76 -5.44 19.10
N MET A 300 14.18 -5.55 20.36
CA MET A 300 13.27 -5.39 21.50
C MET A 300 12.56 -4.02 21.37
N TRP A 301 11.22 -4.04 21.27
CA TRP A 301 10.30 -2.87 21.18
C TRP A 301 9.96 -2.35 19.77
N MET A 302 8.91 -2.92 19.17
CA MET A 302 8.36 -2.53 17.86
C MET A 302 7.15 -1.60 18.01
N ARG A 303 6.99 -0.64 17.11
CA ARG A 303 5.77 0.20 17.06
C ARG A 303 4.56 -0.63 16.69
N SER A 304 3.46 -0.35 17.38
CA SER A 304 2.16 -0.99 17.16
C SER A 304 1.04 0.06 17.12
N THR A 305 -0.14 -0.37 16.72
CA THR A 305 -1.36 0.44 16.62
C THR A 305 -2.19 0.41 17.91
N VAL A 306 -1.58 0.02 19.04
CA VAL A 306 -2.20 0.08 20.36
C VAL A 306 -2.08 1.47 20.96
N GLY A 307 -3.23 2.04 21.33
CA GLY A 307 -3.36 3.39 21.85
C GLY A 307 -4.27 3.49 23.06
N ARG A 308 -4.01 4.49 23.88
CA ARG A 308 -4.81 4.82 25.07
C ARG A 308 -6.01 5.67 24.67
N SER A 309 -7.14 5.46 25.33
CA SER A 309 -8.36 6.23 25.13
C SER A 309 -8.10 7.73 25.35
N ASN A 310 -8.60 8.54 24.41
CA ASN A 310 -8.52 10.00 24.49
C ASN A 310 -9.36 10.59 25.64
N LEU A 311 -10.27 9.81 26.24
CA LEU A 311 -11.02 10.20 27.43
C LEU A 311 -10.20 10.02 28.72
N PHE A 312 -9.07 9.31 28.64
CA PHE A 312 -8.21 9.01 29.79
C PHE A 312 -6.96 9.90 29.80
N MET A 313 -7.15 11.11 30.33
CA MET A 313 -6.15 12.18 30.39
C MET A 313 -5.18 12.01 31.58
N LEU A 314 -4.41 10.93 31.56
CA LEU A 314 -3.39 10.66 32.59
C LEU A 314 -2.02 11.22 32.16
N LYS A 315 -1.51 12.19 32.91
CA LYS A 315 -0.17 12.76 32.67
C LYS A 315 0.94 11.85 33.25
N PRO A 316 2.16 11.90 32.70
CA PRO A 316 3.30 11.17 33.27
C PRO A 316 3.51 11.53 34.73
N ASP A 317 3.78 10.55 35.58
CA ASP A 317 4.09 10.80 36.98
C ASP A 317 5.50 11.44 37.11
N PRO A 318 5.61 12.68 37.61
CA PRO A 318 6.90 13.37 37.72
C PRO A 318 7.86 12.70 38.72
N SER A 319 7.35 11.84 39.60
CA SER A 319 8.17 11.11 40.58
C SER A 319 8.81 9.84 40.02
N CYS A 320 8.56 9.50 38.75
CA CYS A 320 9.08 8.29 38.09
C CYS A 320 8.74 6.97 38.82
N LYS A 321 7.72 6.96 39.68
CA LYS A 321 7.29 5.77 40.42
C LYS A 321 6.43 4.89 39.53
N LYS A 322 6.43 3.59 39.82
CA LYS A 322 5.57 2.63 39.14
C LYS A 322 4.10 2.92 39.39
N ASP A 323 3.28 2.80 38.35
CA ASP A 323 1.83 2.99 38.46
C ASP A 323 1.21 1.83 39.23
N GLN A 324 0.75 2.08 40.47
CA GLN A 324 0.09 1.05 41.28
C GLN A 324 -1.27 0.60 40.70
N LEU A 325 -1.83 1.37 39.76
CA LEU A 325 -3.08 1.08 39.08
C LEU A 325 -2.89 0.52 37.67
N PHE A 326 -1.66 0.14 37.28
CA PHE A 326 -1.34 -0.37 35.94
C PHE A 326 -2.36 -1.42 35.44
N SER A 327 -2.71 -2.39 36.29
CA SER A 327 -3.64 -3.47 35.95
C SER A 327 -5.06 -2.98 35.67
N LYS A 328 -5.54 -1.98 36.41
CA LYS A 328 -6.84 -1.32 36.18
C LYS A 328 -6.79 -0.42 34.94
N ASN A 329 -5.64 0.14 34.63
CA ASN A 329 -5.46 1.08 33.52
C ASN A 329 -5.38 0.39 32.15
N ARG A 330 -5.08 -0.93 32.09
CA ARG A 330 -5.10 -1.72 30.84
C ARG A 330 -6.43 -1.63 30.07
N LYS A 331 -7.56 -1.51 30.76
CA LYS A 331 -8.90 -1.36 30.13
C LYS A 331 -9.08 -0.04 29.35
N GLN A 332 -8.16 0.90 29.50
CA GLN A 332 -8.17 2.18 28.78
C GLN A 332 -7.45 2.10 27.44
N TRP A 333 -6.97 0.92 27.05
CA TRP A 333 -6.16 0.74 25.86
C TRP A 333 -6.90 -0.13 24.83
N SER A 334 -6.77 0.28 23.58
CA SER A 334 -7.36 -0.40 22.44
C SER A 334 -6.35 -0.54 21.32
N TYR A 335 -6.37 -1.66 20.61
CA TYR A 335 -5.68 -1.76 19.33
C TYR A 335 -6.55 -1.17 18.22
N VAL A 336 -5.91 -0.46 17.30
CA VAL A 336 -6.56 0.15 16.13
C VAL A 336 -6.17 -0.64 14.89
N ASP A 337 -7.15 -1.12 14.15
CA ASP A 337 -6.88 -1.80 12.89
C ASP A 337 -6.65 -0.82 11.72
N ASN A 338 -6.28 -1.36 10.56
CA ASN A 338 -6.12 -0.59 9.31
C ASN A 338 -7.41 0.06 8.80
N THR A 339 -8.57 -0.25 9.39
CA THR A 339 -9.87 0.40 9.12
C THR A 339 -10.21 1.49 10.15
N LYS A 340 -9.29 1.80 11.06
CA LYS A 340 -9.43 2.74 12.18
C LYS A 340 -10.46 2.32 13.23
N LYS A 341 -10.80 1.03 13.31
CA LYS A 341 -11.70 0.49 14.34
C LYS A 341 -10.89 0.05 15.56
N HIS A 342 -11.46 0.32 16.73
CA HIS A 342 -10.87 0.04 18.04
C HIS A 342 -11.37 -1.29 18.60
N TYR A 343 -10.47 -2.02 19.25
CA TYR A 343 -10.77 -3.27 19.96
C TYR A 343 -10.01 -3.33 21.28
N ASP A 344 -10.59 -4.03 22.24
CA ASP A 344 -9.98 -4.18 23.56
C ASP A 344 -8.71 -5.03 23.47
N VAL A 345 -7.65 -4.55 24.13
CA VAL A 345 -6.41 -5.31 24.33
C VAL A 345 -6.58 -6.18 25.57
N LYS A 346 -6.35 -7.49 25.45
CA LYS A 346 -6.47 -8.40 26.61
C LYS A 346 -5.38 -8.10 27.64
N SER A 347 -5.72 -8.24 28.92
CA SER A 347 -4.79 -7.91 30.01
C SER A 347 -3.52 -8.76 30.00
N ASP A 348 -3.61 -10.01 29.59
CA ASP A 348 -2.49 -10.96 29.47
C ASP A 348 -1.52 -10.65 28.32
N MET A 349 -1.88 -9.75 27.41
CA MET A 349 -1.00 -9.28 26.32
C MET A 349 -0.03 -8.18 26.78
N TRP A 350 -0.15 -7.67 28.00
CA TRP A 350 0.74 -6.64 28.53
C TRP A 350 1.89 -7.26 29.33
N CYS A 351 3.09 -6.68 29.18
CA CYS A 351 4.20 -6.99 30.08
C CYS A 351 3.81 -6.73 31.55
N GLN A 352 4.41 -7.49 32.46
CA GLN A 352 4.15 -7.34 33.89
C GLN A 352 4.48 -5.90 34.33
N ALA A 353 3.58 -5.30 35.14
CA ALA A 353 3.66 -3.91 35.60
C ALA A 353 3.40 -2.80 34.55
N TYR A 354 3.02 -3.15 33.32
CA TYR A 354 2.63 -2.17 32.30
C TYR A 354 1.11 -2.09 32.10
N PRO A 355 0.56 -0.92 31.70
CA PRO A 355 1.22 0.38 31.45
C PRO A 355 1.73 1.04 32.74
N ASP A 356 2.94 1.59 32.75
CA ASP A 356 3.63 1.97 34.00
C ASP A 356 3.52 3.47 34.34
N ASN A 357 2.91 4.30 33.48
CA ASN A 357 2.69 5.76 33.62
C ASN A 357 3.86 6.57 34.23
N MET A 358 5.07 6.04 34.17
CA MET A 358 6.27 6.64 34.73
C MET A 358 6.61 7.94 34.00
N CYS A 359 7.54 8.70 34.57
CA CYS A 359 8.02 9.94 33.97
C CYS A 359 8.41 9.77 32.49
N ALA A 360 8.02 10.77 31.71
CA ALA A 360 8.26 10.87 30.27
C ALA A 360 8.04 12.32 29.83
N ASP A 361 8.69 12.71 28.73
CA ASP A 361 8.57 14.07 28.17
C ASP A 361 7.15 14.37 27.67
N THR A 362 6.43 13.34 27.21
CA THR A 362 5.03 13.43 26.81
C THR A 362 4.21 12.26 27.34
N SER A 363 2.89 12.43 27.38
CA SER A 363 1.95 11.40 27.84
C SER A 363 2.18 10.07 27.11
N ARG A 364 2.25 8.97 27.88
CA ARG A 364 2.36 7.61 27.36
C ARG A 364 1.00 7.13 26.86
N ILE A 365 0.71 7.43 25.60
CA ILE A 365 -0.60 7.22 24.96
C ILE A 365 -0.58 6.16 23.85
N THR A 366 0.58 5.53 23.64
CA THR A 366 0.80 4.48 22.62
C THR A 366 1.53 3.29 23.23
N ALA A 367 1.55 2.13 22.57
CA ALA A 367 2.31 0.99 23.07
C ALA A 367 3.32 0.47 22.04
N LEU A 368 4.28 -0.31 22.55
CA LEU A 368 5.28 -1.04 21.79
C LEU A 368 5.09 -2.53 22.02
N MET A 369 5.28 -3.33 20.97
CA MET A 369 5.32 -4.79 21.02
C MET A 369 6.72 -5.26 21.43
N SER A 370 6.80 -6.21 22.36
CA SER A 370 8.05 -6.74 22.88
C SER A 370 7.94 -8.23 23.21
N ASP A 371 9.05 -8.88 23.53
CA ASP A 371 9.10 -10.29 23.89
C ASP A 371 8.21 -10.67 25.09
N CYS A 372 7.95 -9.74 26.02
CA CYS A 372 7.03 -9.90 27.14
C CYS A 372 5.59 -9.42 26.87
N GLY A 373 5.29 -8.89 25.69
CA GLY A 373 4.01 -8.28 25.31
C GLY A 373 4.08 -6.75 25.17
N TYR A 374 2.97 -6.07 25.46
CA TYR A 374 2.87 -4.61 25.34
C TYR A 374 3.53 -3.84 26.49
N THR A 375 4.25 -2.79 26.12
CA THR A 375 4.77 -1.74 27.02
C THR A 375 4.30 -0.36 26.56
N ASP A 376 3.82 0.50 27.47
CA ASP A 376 3.39 1.84 27.10
C ASP A 376 4.56 2.77 26.80
N ALA A 377 4.38 3.61 25.79
CA ALA A 377 5.38 4.53 25.28
C ALA A 377 4.76 5.90 24.92
N PRO A 378 5.55 6.98 25.03
CA PRO A 378 5.19 8.28 24.47
C PRO A 378 5.01 8.18 22.95
N SER A 379 4.10 8.95 22.37
CA SER A 379 3.86 8.96 20.92
C SER A 379 5.09 9.36 20.09
N ILE A 380 5.93 10.25 20.64
CA ILE A 380 7.17 10.72 20.02
C ILE A 380 8.26 9.64 19.87
N ALA A 381 8.17 8.53 20.61
CA ALA A 381 9.20 7.49 20.55
C ALA A 381 9.24 6.86 19.15
N ARG A 382 10.38 6.98 18.46
CA ARG A 382 10.58 6.37 17.13
C ARG A 382 11.03 4.93 17.29
N ARG A 383 10.24 3.98 16.78
CA ARG A 383 10.59 2.55 16.78
C ARG A 383 10.23 1.88 15.46
N PRO A 384 10.91 0.78 15.09
CA PRO A 384 10.60 0.07 13.85
C PRO A 384 9.19 -0.50 13.87
N ILE A 385 8.60 -0.68 12.70
CA ILE A 385 7.30 -1.35 12.53
C ILE A 385 7.47 -2.72 11.89
N ILE A 386 6.53 -3.63 12.15
CA ILE A 386 6.37 -4.88 11.40
C ILE A 386 5.16 -4.70 10.50
N CYS A 387 5.31 -5.01 9.22
CA CYS A 387 4.21 -5.01 8.25
C CYS A 387 3.78 -6.45 7.96
N GLY A 388 2.48 -6.71 7.99
CA GLY A 388 1.87 -8.00 7.62
C GLY A 388 1.06 -7.91 6.33
N THR A 389 0.91 -9.04 5.62
CA THR A 389 0.10 -9.15 4.40
C THR A 389 -1.35 -9.56 4.67
N GLY A 390 -2.27 -9.19 3.78
CA GLY A 390 -3.61 -9.79 3.70
C GLY A 390 -4.67 -9.28 4.69
N GLY A 391 -4.56 -8.01 5.11
CA GLY A 391 -5.52 -7.31 5.98
C GLY A 391 -5.56 -7.84 7.43
N SER A 392 -5.71 -6.93 8.41
CA SER A 392 -5.91 -7.36 9.81
C SER A 392 -7.30 -7.96 9.99
N ALA A 393 -7.40 -8.93 10.90
CA ALA A 393 -8.55 -9.29 11.74
C ALA A 393 -10.00 -8.93 11.36
N SER A 394 -10.27 -7.66 11.10
CA SER A 394 -11.58 -7.04 10.98
C SER A 394 -12.00 -6.69 9.56
N THR A 395 -11.07 -6.72 8.61
CA THR A 395 -11.35 -6.39 7.20
C THR A 395 -12.30 -7.41 6.57
N ALA A 396 -12.38 -8.62 7.11
CA ALA A 396 -13.34 -9.64 6.70
C ALA A 396 -14.80 -9.31 7.07
N GLU A 397 -15.06 -8.47 8.08
CA GLU A 397 -16.41 -8.25 8.62
C GLU A 397 -17.10 -6.96 8.15
N LYS A 398 -16.38 -5.97 7.60
CA LYS A 398 -16.98 -4.63 7.35
C LYS A 398 -16.63 -3.91 6.04
N ARG A 399 -16.21 -4.58 4.96
CA ARG A 399 -16.27 -3.98 3.60
C ARG A 399 -17.72 -3.93 3.04
N ARG A 400 -18.69 -3.49 3.86
CA ARG A 400 -20.11 -3.23 3.47
C ARG A 400 -20.37 -1.79 2.97
N GLY A 401 -19.33 -1.04 2.60
CA GLY A 401 -19.52 0.31 2.05
C GLY A 401 -18.26 0.90 1.42
N SER A 402 -18.26 0.95 0.08
CA SER A 402 -17.46 1.85 -0.77
C SER A 402 -15.94 1.90 -0.57
N VAL A 403 -15.23 0.86 -1.04
CA VAL A 403 -14.10 1.08 -1.96
C VAL A 403 -14.36 0.15 -3.14
N ARG A 404 -14.64 0.73 -4.31
CA ARG A 404 -14.87 -0.06 -5.53
C ARG A 404 -13.59 -0.77 -5.90
N LYS A 405 -13.71 -2.08 -6.08
CA LYS A 405 -12.70 -2.99 -6.60
C LYS A 405 -12.14 -2.41 -7.92
N GLY A 406 -10.84 -2.12 -7.92
CA GLY A 406 -10.10 -1.57 -9.08
C GLY A 406 -9.55 -0.15 -8.92
N GLU A 407 -9.86 0.59 -7.85
CA GLU A 407 -9.46 2.02 -7.78
C GLU A 407 -8.14 2.32 -7.06
N SER A 408 -7.42 1.35 -6.48
CA SER A 408 -6.10 1.59 -5.90
C SER A 408 -4.98 1.43 -6.94
N CYS A 409 -5.01 2.24 -7.99
CA CYS A 409 -3.87 2.37 -8.89
C CYS A 409 -2.79 3.25 -8.27
N ASN A 410 -1.55 3.12 -8.77
CA ASN A 410 -0.54 4.14 -8.52
C ASN A 410 -1.10 5.53 -8.85
N ARG A 411 -0.67 6.58 -8.15
CA ARG A 411 -1.12 7.97 -8.33
C ARG A 411 -1.05 8.46 -9.79
N GLY A 412 -0.05 7.97 -10.55
CA GLY A 412 0.16 8.25 -11.97
C GLY A 412 -0.50 7.25 -12.94
N ALA A 413 -1.40 6.40 -12.44
CA ALA A 413 -2.16 5.43 -13.22
C ALA A 413 -3.68 5.68 -13.12
N THR A 414 -4.37 5.20 -14.13
CA THR A 414 -5.82 5.10 -14.16
C THR A 414 -6.22 3.66 -14.40
N PHE A 415 -7.21 3.20 -13.64
CA PHE A 415 -7.74 1.86 -13.82
C PHE A 415 -8.41 1.75 -15.18
N ASN A 416 -7.83 0.96 -16.07
CA ASN A 416 -8.44 0.67 -17.35
C ASN A 416 -9.53 -0.39 -17.13
N LYS A 417 -10.78 0.07 -17.03
CA LYS A 417 -11.96 -0.78 -16.81
C LYS A 417 -12.16 -1.84 -17.89
N VAL A 418 -11.66 -1.61 -19.11
CA VAL A 418 -11.77 -2.55 -20.23
C VAL A 418 -10.70 -3.65 -20.11
N LYS A 419 -9.50 -3.30 -19.65
CA LYS A 419 -8.36 -4.23 -19.53
C LYS A 419 -8.20 -4.86 -18.15
N GLY A 420 -8.99 -4.43 -17.17
CA GLY A 420 -9.01 -5.00 -15.82
C GLY A 420 -7.75 -4.74 -14.99
N HIS A 421 -6.89 -3.80 -15.40
CA HIS A 421 -5.67 -3.43 -14.68
C HIS A 421 -5.43 -1.92 -14.69
N CYS A 422 -4.57 -1.47 -13.78
CA CYS A 422 -4.09 -0.10 -13.77
C CYS A 422 -3.16 0.14 -14.95
N GLU A 423 -3.33 1.22 -15.69
CA GLU A 423 -2.35 1.64 -16.70
C GLU A 423 -1.78 2.97 -16.27
N CYS A 424 -0.46 3.13 -16.36
CA CYS A 424 0.13 4.45 -16.19
C CYS A 424 -0.51 5.39 -17.22
N ASP A 425 -0.97 6.56 -16.77
CA ASP A 425 -1.58 7.58 -17.63
C ASP A 425 -0.61 7.96 -18.76
N ASN A 426 0.70 7.82 -18.49
CA ASN A 426 1.76 7.76 -19.47
C ASN A 426 2.35 6.36 -19.65
N PRO A 427 2.09 5.70 -20.80
CA PRO A 427 2.69 4.41 -21.10
C PRO A 427 4.23 4.46 -21.18
N SER A 428 4.81 5.61 -21.56
CA SER A 428 6.28 5.77 -21.68
C SER A 428 7.01 5.99 -20.36
N ALA A 429 6.26 6.22 -19.27
CA ALA A 429 6.77 6.38 -17.92
C ALA A 429 6.44 5.18 -17.01
N ASP A 430 5.90 4.12 -17.59
CA ASP A 430 5.73 2.86 -16.89
C ASP A 430 7.12 2.28 -16.59
N GLY A 431 7.39 2.03 -15.31
CA GLY A 431 8.66 1.47 -14.85
C GLY A 431 8.99 0.14 -15.54
N ARG A 432 7.97 -0.63 -15.94
CA ARG A 432 8.12 -1.88 -16.69
C ARG A 432 8.73 -1.68 -18.08
N ASN A 433 8.37 -0.57 -18.73
CA ASN A 433 8.85 -0.23 -20.07
C ASN A 433 10.23 0.44 -20.03
N LEU A 434 10.46 1.30 -19.04
CA LEU A 434 11.72 2.02 -18.88
C LEU A 434 12.86 1.13 -18.36
N TYR A 435 12.55 0.21 -17.44
CA TYR A 435 13.55 -0.66 -16.81
C TYR A 435 13.02 -2.10 -16.68
N PRO A 436 12.82 -2.81 -17.80
CA PRO A 436 12.20 -4.14 -17.82
C PRO A 436 12.95 -5.18 -17.00
N GLN A 437 14.28 -5.04 -16.86
CA GLN A 437 15.08 -5.95 -16.02
C GLN A 437 14.81 -5.79 -14.52
N LYS A 438 14.40 -4.60 -14.06
CA LYS A 438 14.11 -4.31 -12.65
C LYS A 438 12.62 -4.41 -12.33
N PHE A 439 11.76 -4.00 -13.27
CA PHE A 439 10.32 -3.86 -13.03
C PHE A 439 9.44 -4.72 -13.94
N GLY A 440 10.00 -5.50 -14.88
CA GLY A 440 9.22 -6.27 -15.86
C GLY A 440 8.17 -7.21 -15.24
N ASN A 441 8.45 -7.70 -14.03
CA ASN A 441 7.61 -8.62 -13.25
C ASN A 441 6.49 -7.92 -12.44
N TYR A 442 6.47 -6.59 -12.36
CA TYR A 442 5.42 -5.86 -11.66
C TYR A 442 4.12 -5.81 -12.49
N PRO A 443 2.93 -5.77 -11.87
CA PRO A 443 1.68 -5.55 -12.61
C PRO A 443 1.68 -4.17 -13.29
N PRO A 444 1.01 -4.02 -14.45
CA PRO A 444 0.89 -2.73 -15.12
C PRO A 444 0.26 -1.67 -14.19
N GLY A 445 0.71 -0.43 -14.29
CA GLY A 445 0.16 0.70 -13.52
C GLY A 445 0.47 0.71 -12.02
N VAL A 446 1.35 -0.19 -11.54
CA VAL A 446 1.84 -0.21 -10.14
C VAL A 446 3.04 0.71 -9.96
N ILE A 447 3.92 0.81 -10.96
CA ILE A 447 5.12 1.67 -10.95
C ILE A 447 4.98 2.70 -12.07
N CYS A 448 4.32 3.81 -11.77
CA CYS A 448 4.17 4.93 -12.70
C CYS A 448 5.07 6.07 -12.27
N LEU A 449 6.07 6.36 -13.10
CA LEU A 449 7.00 7.45 -12.90
C LEU A 449 6.47 8.68 -13.65
N ASP A 450 5.21 9.07 -13.44
CA ASP A 450 4.63 10.27 -14.07
C ASP A 450 3.68 11.03 -13.12
N CYS A 451 3.65 12.34 -13.30
CA CYS A 451 2.85 13.33 -12.59
C CYS A 451 1.75 13.92 -13.45
N GLN A 452 1.20 13.13 -14.37
CA GLN A 452 0.32 13.57 -15.44
C GLN A 452 -0.99 14.25 -15.02
N LYS A 453 -1.49 14.01 -13.81
CA LYS A 453 -2.71 14.65 -13.31
C LYS A 453 -2.54 16.10 -12.86
N SER A 454 -1.30 16.61 -12.79
CA SER A 454 -1.07 18.01 -12.46
C SER A 454 -1.04 18.89 -13.72
N ALA A 455 -2.12 19.62 -13.98
CA ALA A 455 -2.10 20.73 -14.94
C ALA A 455 -1.18 21.90 -14.51
N GLU A 456 -0.76 21.93 -13.23
CA GLU A 456 0.02 23.03 -12.67
C GLU A 456 1.49 22.98 -13.10
N LYS A 457 1.99 24.10 -13.62
CA LYS A 457 3.39 24.29 -14.03
C LYS A 457 4.30 24.40 -12.80
N ARG A 458 5.48 23.75 -12.83
CA ARG A 458 6.47 23.75 -11.73
C ARG A 458 7.78 24.38 -12.19
N SER A 459 8.49 25.03 -11.29
CA SER A 459 9.86 25.48 -11.51
C SER A 459 10.78 24.78 -10.51
N ILE A 460 11.74 24.02 -11.01
CA ILE A 460 12.66 23.19 -10.21
C ILE A 460 14.09 23.62 -10.52
N VAL A 461 14.88 23.92 -9.51
CA VAL A 461 16.33 24.07 -9.66
C VAL A 461 17.02 22.85 -9.05
N PHE A 462 17.88 22.20 -9.81
CA PHE A 462 18.75 21.14 -9.30
C PHE A 462 20.06 21.74 -8.82
N LEU A 463 20.46 21.43 -7.59
CA LEU A 463 21.75 21.76 -7.02
C LEU A 463 22.56 20.47 -7.01
N LEU A 464 23.50 20.35 -7.94
CA LEU A 464 24.27 19.13 -8.19
C LEU A 464 25.64 19.27 -7.53
N ASP A 465 25.98 18.30 -6.69
CA ASP A 465 27.20 18.29 -5.92
C ASP A 465 28.33 17.61 -6.69
N SER A 466 29.40 18.36 -6.95
CA SER A 466 30.63 17.90 -7.60
C SER A 466 31.80 17.86 -6.63
N THR A 467 31.53 17.82 -5.33
CA THR A 467 32.58 17.81 -4.31
C THR A 467 33.37 16.51 -4.29
N GLY A 468 34.55 16.54 -3.66
CA GLY A 468 35.47 15.40 -3.53
C GLY A 468 34.81 14.09 -3.06
N SER A 469 33.80 14.17 -2.20
CA SER A 469 33.11 13.01 -1.61
C SER A 469 32.10 12.34 -2.56
N VAL A 470 31.72 13.01 -3.64
CA VAL A 470 30.76 12.48 -4.63
C VAL A 470 31.41 11.48 -5.59
N GLU A 471 32.67 11.74 -5.97
CA GLU A 471 33.42 11.02 -7.01
C GLU A 471 32.72 11.00 -8.40
N GLN A 472 33.38 10.43 -9.41
CA GLN A 472 32.82 10.37 -10.77
C GLN A 472 31.51 9.55 -10.84
N GLU A 473 31.42 8.46 -10.07
CA GLU A 473 30.23 7.59 -10.07
C GLU A 473 29.01 8.33 -9.50
N GLY A 474 29.16 9.04 -8.37
CA GLY A 474 28.07 9.83 -7.79
C GLY A 474 27.66 11.00 -8.67
N TRP A 475 28.61 11.61 -9.38
CA TRP A 475 28.33 12.65 -10.37
C TRP A 475 27.45 12.12 -11.50
N ASP A 476 27.83 10.98 -12.10
CA ASP A 476 27.07 10.34 -13.17
C ASP A 476 25.65 9.96 -12.71
N LYS A 477 25.50 9.49 -11.46
CA LYS A 477 24.20 9.15 -10.86
C LYS A 477 23.31 10.37 -10.67
N GLN A 478 23.84 11.49 -10.18
CA GLN A 478 23.08 12.73 -10.05
C GLN A 478 22.60 13.26 -11.41
N LEU A 479 23.48 13.23 -12.43
CA LEU A 479 23.12 13.61 -13.79
C LEU A 479 22.00 12.72 -14.37
N GLN A 480 22.10 11.40 -14.20
CA GLN A 480 21.08 10.45 -14.62
C GLN A 480 19.78 10.65 -13.85
N PHE A 481 19.85 10.91 -12.54
CA PHE A 481 18.70 11.18 -11.69
C PHE A 481 17.94 12.39 -12.21
N MET A 482 18.62 13.53 -12.36
CA MET A 482 18.03 14.74 -12.92
C MET A 482 17.37 14.47 -14.28
N HIS A 483 18.10 13.85 -15.21
CA HIS A 483 17.58 13.53 -16.54
C HIS A 483 16.29 12.70 -16.50
N ASN A 484 16.28 11.66 -15.66
CA ASN A 484 15.13 10.79 -15.50
C ASN A 484 13.97 11.53 -14.85
N LEU A 485 14.20 12.41 -13.86
CA LEU A 485 13.12 13.20 -13.27
C LEU A 485 12.50 14.15 -14.29
N VAL A 486 13.30 14.89 -15.05
CA VAL A 486 12.78 15.83 -16.07
C VAL A 486 12.04 15.12 -17.19
N LYS A 487 12.51 13.95 -17.62
CA LYS A 487 11.82 13.12 -18.62
C LYS A 487 10.42 12.69 -18.16
N ASN A 488 10.26 12.51 -16.85
CA ASN A 488 9.10 11.87 -16.23
C ASN A 488 8.09 12.86 -15.62
N VAL A 489 8.47 14.13 -15.40
CA VAL A 489 7.57 15.17 -14.90
C VAL A 489 7.23 16.16 -16.02
N ARG A 490 5.94 16.25 -16.38
CA ARG A 490 5.45 17.20 -17.39
C ARG A 490 5.27 18.61 -16.83
N ASN A 491 5.28 19.61 -17.73
CA ASN A 491 5.07 21.03 -17.43
C ASN A 491 6.05 21.58 -16.37
N ILE A 492 7.32 21.24 -16.51
CA ILE A 492 8.39 21.75 -15.64
C ILE A 492 9.29 22.73 -16.37
N ARG A 493 9.68 23.78 -15.66
CA ARG A 493 10.84 24.59 -15.98
C ARG A 493 11.97 24.17 -15.07
N THR A 494 13.16 24.03 -15.63
CA THR A 494 14.32 23.56 -14.88
C THR A 494 15.46 24.55 -14.97
N GLY A 495 16.24 24.62 -13.90
CA GLY A 495 17.54 25.29 -13.86
C GLY A 495 18.53 24.37 -13.12
N ILE A 496 19.83 24.61 -13.32
CA ILE A 496 20.89 23.80 -12.71
C ILE A 496 21.92 24.73 -12.09
N VAL A 497 22.25 24.49 -10.83
CA VAL A 497 23.41 25.04 -10.15
C VAL A 497 24.40 23.91 -9.93
N LYS A 498 25.62 24.08 -10.42
CA LYS A 498 26.72 23.15 -10.14
C LYS A 498 27.42 23.64 -8.87
N ILE A 499 27.44 22.80 -7.83
CA ILE A 499 28.22 23.05 -6.63
C ILE A 499 29.65 22.58 -6.95
N ILE A 500 30.49 23.56 -7.24
CA ILE A 500 31.94 23.44 -7.30
C ILE A 500 32.55 24.40 -6.27
N GLU A 501 33.87 24.61 -6.30
CA GLU A 501 34.59 25.53 -5.41
C GLU A 501 33.88 26.89 -5.24
N ILE A 502 33.49 27.53 -6.35
CA ILE A 502 32.49 28.61 -6.34
C ILE A 502 31.29 28.15 -7.17
N PRO A 503 30.12 27.90 -6.55
CA PRO A 503 28.93 27.47 -7.26
C PRO A 503 28.58 28.37 -8.43
N VAL A 504 28.19 27.76 -9.55
CA VAL A 504 27.83 28.46 -10.79
C VAL A 504 26.46 28.01 -11.28
N VAL A 505 25.74 28.92 -11.95
CA VAL A 505 24.56 28.55 -12.72
C VAL A 505 25.02 27.79 -13.95
N GLY A 506 24.88 26.47 -13.93
CA GLY A 506 25.20 25.59 -15.05
C GLY A 506 24.15 25.66 -16.15
N LEU A 507 22.90 25.92 -15.79
CA LEU A 507 21.79 26.09 -16.72
C LEU A 507 20.77 27.08 -16.13
N GLU A 508 20.50 28.17 -16.84
CA GLU A 508 19.48 29.15 -16.47
C GLU A 508 18.07 28.55 -16.56
N MET A 509 17.09 29.14 -15.86
CA MET A 509 15.70 28.64 -15.87
C MET A 509 15.10 28.63 -17.27
N GLY A 510 14.65 27.46 -17.71
CA GLY A 510 14.00 27.30 -19.01
C GLY A 510 13.10 26.07 -19.11
N ASP A 511 12.32 26.01 -20.18
CA ASP A 511 11.57 24.82 -20.58
C ASP A 511 12.52 23.90 -21.36
N HIS A 512 13.48 23.29 -20.67
CA HIS A 512 14.50 22.43 -21.30
C HIS A 512 13.90 21.10 -21.76
N THR A 513 14.04 20.80 -23.04
CA THR A 513 13.65 19.49 -23.58
C THR A 513 14.60 18.41 -23.06
N PRO A 514 14.17 17.13 -23.00
CA PRO A 514 15.07 16.03 -22.67
C PRO A 514 16.36 16.03 -23.50
N ALA A 515 16.26 16.33 -24.80
CA ALA A 515 17.43 16.43 -25.68
C ALA A 515 18.40 17.57 -25.31
N HIS A 516 17.88 18.73 -24.87
CA HIS A 516 18.71 19.84 -24.40
C HIS A 516 19.44 19.44 -23.11
N LEU A 517 18.76 18.77 -22.19
CA LEU A 517 19.38 18.26 -20.97
C LEU A 517 20.39 17.14 -21.25
N SER A 518 20.11 16.21 -22.16
CA SER A 518 21.08 15.17 -22.54
C SER A 518 22.36 15.80 -23.12
N LYS A 519 22.22 16.86 -23.93
CA LYS A 519 23.38 17.60 -24.45
C LYS A 519 24.16 18.27 -23.33
N TRP A 520 23.47 18.97 -22.42
CA TRP A 520 24.12 19.61 -21.28
C TRP A 520 24.86 18.59 -20.41
N ILE A 521 24.27 17.41 -20.18
CA ILE A 521 24.89 16.30 -19.45
C ILE A 521 26.16 15.83 -20.14
N GLU A 522 26.14 15.63 -21.46
CA GLU A 522 27.33 15.23 -22.22
C GLU A 522 28.45 16.28 -22.10
N ASP A 523 28.10 17.56 -22.20
CA ASP A 523 29.03 18.68 -22.09
C ASP A 523 29.61 18.83 -20.66
N ASN A 524 28.92 18.29 -19.64
CA ASN A 524 29.28 18.41 -18.21
C ASN A 524 29.55 17.04 -17.54
N LYS A 525 29.78 15.97 -18.31
CA LYS A 525 30.00 14.62 -17.77
C LYS A 525 31.29 14.47 -16.98
N LYS A 526 32.25 15.37 -17.20
CA LYS A 526 33.54 15.33 -16.52
C LYS A 526 33.36 15.80 -15.08
N TYR A 527 33.62 14.91 -14.14
CA TYR A 527 33.68 15.24 -12.73
C TYR A 527 34.89 16.13 -12.42
N GLU A 528 34.66 17.14 -11.58
CA GLU A 528 35.68 18.07 -11.12
C GLU A 528 35.61 18.15 -9.60
N ALA A 529 36.50 17.39 -8.94
CA ALA A 529 36.58 17.40 -7.48
C ALA A 529 36.85 18.82 -6.96
N SER A 530 36.02 19.27 -6.02
CA SER A 530 36.12 20.61 -5.45
C SER A 530 35.49 20.66 -4.05
N PHE A 531 35.48 21.85 -3.44
CA PHE A 531 34.92 22.10 -2.11
C PHE A 531 33.46 22.52 -2.17
N THR A 532 32.83 22.53 -1.01
CA THR A 532 31.38 22.70 -0.84
C THR A 532 31.06 24.14 -0.43
N LEU A 533 30.21 24.83 -1.20
CA LEU A 533 29.60 26.12 -0.84
C LEU A 533 28.07 26.08 -1.07
N VAL A 534 27.39 25.20 -0.33
CA VAL A 534 25.93 24.99 -0.42
C VAL A 534 25.16 26.28 -0.16
N GLY A 535 25.61 27.13 0.77
CA GLY A 535 24.88 28.35 1.10
C GLY A 535 24.78 29.32 -0.08
N TYR A 536 25.87 29.51 -0.82
CA TYR A 536 25.87 30.30 -2.04
C TYR A 536 25.11 29.61 -3.19
N ALA A 537 25.17 28.29 -3.28
CA ALA A 537 24.38 27.54 -4.27
C ALA A 537 22.86 27.72 -4.05
N ILE A 538 22.40 27.67 -2.79
CA ILE A 538 21.01 27.96 -2.43
C ILE A 538 20.66 29.40 -2.80
N TYR A 539 21.54 30.36 -2.54
CA TYR A 539 21.33 31.75 -2.97
C TYR A 539 21.09 31.87 -4.49
N LEU A 540 21.95 31.26 -5.32
CA LEU A 540 21.81 31.31 -6.78
C LEU A 540 20.50 30.68 -7.26
N ALA A 541 20.19 29.50 -6.74
CA ALA A 541 18.95 28.80 -7.06
C ALA A 541 17.71 29.58 -6.61
N ARG A 542 17.75 30.23 -5.44
CA ARG A 542 16.70 31.13 -4.96
C ARG A 542 16.52 32.33 -5.88
N GLN A 543 17.59 32.97 -6.34
CA GLN A 543 17.49 34.10 -7.28
C GLN A 543 16.86 33.71 -8.62
N MET A 544 17.10 32.48 -9.09
CA MET A 544 16.43 31.94 -10.28
C MET A 544 14.94 31.73 -10.02
N LEU A 545 14.57 31.04 -8.95
CA LEU A 545 13.17 30.72 -8.63
C LEU A 545 12.33 31.94 -8.24
N LYS A 546 12.95 33.01 -7.73
CA LYS A 546 12.28 34.30 -7.48
C LYS A 546 11.64 34.91 -8.72
N LYS A 547 12.25 34.68 -9.89
CA LYS A 547 11.80 35.25 -11.17
C LYS A 547 10.67 34.41 -11.79
N GLU A 548 10.38 33.24 -11.24
CA GLU A 548 9.41 32.30 -11.77
C GLU A 548 8.02 32.56 -11.16
N ASN A 549 7.01 32.62 -12.02
CA ASN A 549 5.61 32.86 -11.62
C ASN A 549 4.81 31.56 -11.43
N THR A 550 5.49 30.43 -11.31
CA THR A 550 4.84 29.14 -11.09
C THR A 550 4.34 29.03 -9.65
N LYS A 551 3.20 28.37 -9.48
CA LYS A 551 2.62 28.09 -8.14
C LYS A 551 3.59 27.28 -7.29
N HIS A 552 4.30 26.36 -7.94
CA HIS A 552 5.20 25.39 -7.32
C HIS A 552 6.65 25.71 -7.67
N ARG A 553 7.42 26.20 -6.70
CA ARG A 553 8.85 26.52 -6.84
C ARG A 553 9.65 25.63 -5.90
N MET A 554 10.62 24.90 -6.44
CA MET A 554 11.34 23.87 -5.69
C MET A 554 12.83 23.87 -6.01
N MET A 555 13.62 23.46 -5.03
CA MET A 555 15.05 23.19 -5.14
C MET A 555 15.26 21.73 -4.79
N ILE A 556 16.00 20.98 -5.61
CA ILE A 556 16.42 19.61 -5.29
C ILE A 556 17.92 19.65 -5.08
N LEU A 557 18.36 19.43 -3.84
CA LEU A 557 19.76 19.47 -3.44
C LEU A 557 20.25 18.05 -3.15
N PHE A 558 21.31 17.64 -3.81
CA PHE A 558 22.06 16.41 -3.52
C PHE A 558 23.29 16.83 -2.74
N SER A 559 23.54 16.27 -1.55
CA SER A 559 24.79 16.52 -0.80
C SER A 559 24.86 15.57 0.41
N ASP A 560 26.07 15.39 0.94
CA ASP A 560 26.39 14.57 2.12
C ASP A 560 26.20 15.32 3.45
N GLY A 561 25.65 16.53 3.42
CA GLY A 561 25.33 17.32 4.62
C GLY A 561 26.50 18.10 5.19
N ASP A 562 27.59 18.21 4.45
CA ASP A 562 28.77 18.95 4.88
C ASP A 562 28.56 20.47 4.95
N GLU A 563 29.29 21.08 5.89
CA GLU A 563 29.35 22.54 6.02
C GLU A 563 30.13 23.17 4.86
N ASP A 564 29.90 24.46 4.65
CA ASP A 564 30.66 25.22 3.65
C ASP A 564 32.13 25.28 4.09
N ILE A 565 33.05 24.87 3.22
CA ILE A 565 34.48 24.77 3.54
C ILE A 565 35.35 25.19 2.35
N CYS A 566 36.59 25.60 2.60
CA CYS A 566 37.58 25.86 1.56
C CYS A 566 39.00 25.39 2.00
N LEU A 567 39.96 25.22 1.07
CA LEU A 567 41.31 24.68 1.33
C LEU A 567 42.11 25.40 2.42
N ALA A 568 41.89 26.70 2.61
CA ALA A 568 42.58 27.45 3.63
C ALA A 568 42.13 27.06 5.05
N ASP A 569 41.02 26.36 5.26
CA ASP A 569 40.60 25.97 6.62
C ASP A 569 41.42 24.80 7.19
N GLN A 570 41.88 23.85 6.36
CA GLN A 570 42.49 22.63 6.87
C GLN A 570 43.85 22.83 7.58
N LYS A 571 44.55 23.96 7.35
CA LYS A 571 45.83 24.27 8.02
C LYS A 571 45.67 25.17 9.26
N TYR A 572 44.48 25.71 9.53
CA TYR A 572 44.29 26.87 10.41
C TYR A 572 43.35 26.64 11.60
N TRP A 573 42.89 25.39 11.86
CA TRP A 573 42.15 24.97 13.06
C TRP A 573 42.91 25.12 14.41
N LEU A 574 43.98 25.92 14.48
CA LEU A 574 44.84 26.08 15.66
C LEU A 574 44.97 27.53 16.18
N ASP A 575 44.34 28.54 15.55
CA ASP A 575 44.42 29.93 16.04
C ASP A 575 43.08 30.67 15.87
N GLU A 576 42.38 30.95 16.98
CA GLU A 576 41.07 31.63 17.02
C GLU A 576 41.13 33.13 16.65
N ASP A 577 42.33 33.73 16.60
CA ASP A 577 42.53 35.19 16.41
C ASP A 577 43.11 35.58 15.03
N TYR A 578 43.11 34.69 14.04
CA TYR A 578 43.72 34.98 12.73
C TYR A 578 42.72 35.66 11.75
N GLU A 579 42.94 36.94 11.47
CA GLU A 579 42.31 37.64 10.33
C GLU A 579 43.09 37.31 9.03
N PRO A 580 42.45 36.69 8.01
CA PRO A 580 43.14 36.31 6.78
C PRO A 580 43.65 37.53 6.01
N THR A 581 44.96 37.59 5.77
CA THR A 581 45.59 38.58 4.87
C THR A 581 45.14 38.38 3.42
N THR A 582 45.11 39.47 2.64
CA THR A 582 44.54 39.61 1.28
C THR A 582 45.11 38.75 0.14
N ASP A 583 45.86 37.68 0.44
CA ASP A 583 46.51 36.78 -0.54
C ASP A 583 46.27 35.29 -0.25
N THR A 584 45.31 34.93 0.61
CA THR A 584 44.98 33.51 0.84
C THR A 584 44.12 32.92 -0.28
N PRO A 585 44.36 31.67 -0.75
CA PRO A 585 43.64 30.98 -1.84
C PRO A 585 42.11 30.80 -1.69
N CYS A 586 41.48 31.44 -0.69
CA CYS A 586 40.07 31.26 -0.31
C CYS A 586 39.30 32.57 -0.06
N GLU A 587 39.89 33.74 -0.33
CA GLU A 587 39.29 35.01 0.11
C GLU A 587 37.89 35.23 -0.50
N LYS A 588 37.67 34.78 -1.74
CA LYS A 588 36.38 34.92 -2.44
C LYS A 588 35.33 33.98 -1.85
N GLU A 589 35.70 32.74 -1.60
CA GLU A 589 34.91 31.67 -1.00
C GLU A 589 34.49 32.10 0.41
N TRP A 590 35.42 32.58 1.23
CA TRP A 590 35.15 33.06 2.58
C TRP A 590 34.18 34.24 2.62
N LYS A 591 34.34 35.21 1.70
CA LYS A 591 33.39 36.32 1.54
C LYS A 591 31.99 35.82 1.18
N LEU A 592 31.89 34.78 0.35
CA LEU A 592 30.61 34.16 -0.02
C LEU A 592 30.01 33.36 1.15
N MET A 593 30.79 32.55 1.88
CA MET A 593 30.34 31.78 3.05
C MET A 593 29.76 32.68 4.13
N ASN A 594 30.46 33.77 4.47
CA ASN A 594 29.98 34.71 5.49
C ASN A 594 28.72 35.46 5.07
N LYS A 595 28.62 35.80 3.79
CA LYS A 595 27.48 36.52 3.24
C LYS A 595 26.26 35.62 3.06
N HIS A 596 26.47 34.36 2.68
CA HIS A 596 25.43 33.42 2.25
C HIS A 596 25.46 32.16 3.10
N LYS A 597 25.29 32.28 4.41
CA LYS A 597 25.24 31.14 5.34
C LYS A 597 24.12 30.16 4.92
N GLN A 598 24.43 28.85 4.88
CA GLN A 598 23.51 27.80 4.43
C GLN A 598 22.10 27.93 5.03
N LEU A 599 21.99 27.97 6.37
CA LEU A 599 20.71 28.04 7.06
C LEU A 599 19.96 29.35 6.82
N ALA A 600 20.68 30.47 6.69
CA ALA A 600 20.07 31.77 6.43
C ALA A 600 19.43 31.81 5.03
N GLU A 601 20.15 31.33 4.02
CA GLU A 601 19.64 31.26 2.64
C GLU A 601 18.50 30.24 2.50
N ALA A 602 18.59 29.09 3.18
CA ALA A 602 17.52 28.10 3.21
C ALA A 602 16.24 28.63 3.89
N LYS A 603 16.37 29.40 4.98
CA LYS A 603 15.23 30.07 5.63
C LYS A 603 14.63 31.15 4.72
N ALA A 604 15.47 31.93 4.03
CA ALA A 604 15.01 32.94 3.09
C ALA A 604 14.26 32.32 1.90
N ALA A 605 14.76 31.23 1.32
CA ALA A 605 14.08 30.50 0.25
C ALA A 605 12.69 30.01 0.70
N ARG A 606 12.60 29.38 1.87
CA ARG A 606 11.33 28.89 2.42
C ARG A 606 10.34 30.02 2.72
N ALA A 607 10.80 31.14 3.26
CA ALA A 607 9.96 32.32 3.50
C ALA A 607 9.35 32.89 2.21
N GLU A 608 10.03 32.69 1.08
CA GLU A 608 9.54 33.09 -0.24
C GLU A 608 8.64 32.04 -0.89
N GLY A 609 8.29 30.95 -0.19
CA GLY A 609 7.46 29.86 -0.68
C GLY A 609 8.20 28.88 -1.59
N ILE A 610 9.53 28.84 -1.53
CA ILE A 610 10.34 27.87 -2.25
C ILE A 610 10.55 26.64 -1.36
N LYS A 611 10.19 25.46 -1.88
CA LYS A 611 10.39 24.19 -1.20
C LYS A 611 11.80 23.66 -1.45
N ILE A 612 12.47 23.18 -0.42
CA ILE A 612 13.78 22.54 -0.53
C ILE A 612 13.56 21.05 -0.32
N ILE A 613 13.84 20.23 -1.33
CA ILE A 613 13.90 18.78 -1.22
C ILE A 613 15.38 18.43 -1.12
N TYR A 614 15.79 17.87 0.01
CA TYR A 614 17.17 17.49 0.25
C TYR A 614 17.31 15.98 0.06
N VAL A 615 18.04 15.57 -0.96
CA VAL A 615 18.44 14.19 -1.16
C VAL A 615 19.75 14.01 -0.42
N ALA A 616 19.69 13.39 0.76
CA ALA A 616 20.82 13.21 1.64
C ALA A 616 21.63 12.00 1.16
N VAL A 617 22.84 12.25 0.67
CA VAL A 617 23.66 11.24 0.00
C VAL A 617 25.08 11.30 0.50
N GLY A 618 25.55 10.24 1.15
CA GLY A 618 26.90 10.11 1.64
C GLY A 618 26.96 9.43 3.00
N PRO A 619 28.14 8.93 3.39
CA PRO A 619 28.31 8.15 4.61
C PRO A 619 28.04 8.94 5.91
N LYS A 620 28.16 10.28 5.88
CA LYS A 620 27.90 11.18 7.02
C LYS A 620 26.42 11.34 7.34
N VAL A 621 25.56 11.18 6.34
CA VAL A 621 24.09 11.31 6.47
C VAL A 621 23.37 9.97 6.29
N ASP A 622 24.12 8.88 6.15
CA ASP A 622 23.58 7.52 6.12
C ASP A 622 23.52 6.95 7.54
N ARG A 623 22.32 6.91 8.14
CA ARG A 623 22.10 6.35 9.47
C ARG A 623 22.45 4.86 9.59
N SER A 624 22.52 4.13 8.48
CA SER A 624 22.96 2.73 8.48
C SER A 624 24.48 2.60 8.58
N ASN A 625 25.23 3.67 8.30
CA ASN A 625 26.68 3.70 8.36
C ASN A 625 27.18 4.06 9.76
N THR A 626 27.28 3.05 10.62
CA THR A 626 27.71 3.22 12.03
C THR A 626 29.11 3.81 12.23
N THR A 627 29.96 3.81 11.20
CA THR A 627 31.37 4.25 11.31
C THR A 627 31.54 5.73 10.96
N SER A 628 30.75 6.23 10.03
CA SER A 628 30.93 7.56 9.45
C SER A 628 29.72 8.48 9.62
N TYR A 629 28.59 7.96 10.10
CA TYR A 629 27.39 8.75 10.36
C TYR A 629 27.66 9.87 11.37
N ASN A 630 27.16 11.06 11.06
CA ASN A 630 27.27 12.24 11.90
C ASN A 630 25.89 12.87 12.09
N GLU A 631 25.42 12.86 13.33
CA GLU A 631 24.11 13.40 13.71
C GLU A 631 24.00 14.90 13.39
N ASN A 632 25.07 15.68 13.59
CA ASN A 632 25.08 17.11 13.29
C ASN A 632 24.93 17.39 11.78
N CYS A 633 25.55 16.56 10.93
CA CYS A 633 25.38 16.67 9.47
C CYS A 633 23.92 16.39 9.08
N MET A 634 23.31 15.37 9.66
CA MET A 634 21.89 15.06 9.41
C MET A 634 20.95 16.15 9.94
N ASP A 635 21.23 16.72 11.12
CA ASP A 635 20.45 17.83 11.67
C ASP A 635 20.56 19.08 10.79
N ASN A 636 21.76 19.40 10.29
CA ASN A 636 21.95 20.46 9.30
C ASN A 636 21.11 20.20 8.04
N VAL A 637 21.16 18.99 7.49
CA VAL A 637 20.31 18.59 6.34
C VAL A 637 18.82 18.83 6.62
N ILE A 638 18.33 18.39 7.78
CA ILE A 638 16.93 18.56 8.19
C ILE A 638 16.57 20.05 8.31
N ASP A 639 17.46 20.85 8.89
CA ASP A 639 17.29 22.29 9.08
C ASP A 639 17.26 23.05 7.75
N LEU A 640 18.12 22.68 6.80
CA LEU A 640 18.14 23.23 5.44
C LEU A 640 16.87 22.86 4.67
N ALA A 641 16.48 21.58 4.70
CA ALA A 641 15.25 21.10 4.06
C ALA A 641 13.97 21.71 4.69
N GLY A 642 14.05 22.11 5.96
CA GLY A 642 12.93 22.62 6.73
C GLY A 642 12.00 21.56 7.25
N GLY A 643 12.58 20.45 7.70
CA GLY A 643 11.91 19.35 8.35
C GLY A 643 12.12 18.03 7.62
N VAL A 644 12.02 16.95 8.39
CA VAL A 644 12.30 15.57 7.96
C VAL A 644 11.49 15.16 6.72
N LYS A 645 10.26 15.66 6.57
CA LYS A 645 9.37 15.37 5.43
C LYS A 645 9.91 15.82 4.06
N ASN A 646 10.92 16.69 4.07
CA ASN A 646 11.57 17.23 2.89
C ASN A 646 12.95 16.60 2.65
N VAL A 647 13.35 15.63 3.46
CA VAL A 647 14.61 14.90 3.35
C VAL A 647 14.35 13.52 2.78
N VAL A 648 15.11 13.13 1.77
CA VAL A 648 15.12 11.78 1.20
C VAL A 648 16.49 11.17 1.46
N GLU A 649 16.57 10.21 2.37
CA GLU A 649 17.80 9.52 2.72
C GLU A 649 18.13 8.49 1.63
N ALA A 650 19.17 8.75 0.84
CA ALA A 650 19.62 7.82 -0.20
C ALA A 650 20.66 6.82 0.34
N GLY A 651 21.31 7.11 1.47
CA GLY A 651 22.48 6.37 1.91
C GLY A 651 23.68 6.76 1.06
N ASN A 652 24.27 5.83 0.30
CA ASN A 652 25.38 6.10 -0.61
C ASN A 652 24.92 6.68 -1.96
N MET A 653 25.78 7.42 -2.67
CA MET A 653 25.62 7.85 -4.07
C MET A 653 25.25 6.70 -5.02
N GLN A 654 25.75 5.49 -4.75
CA GLN A 654 25.40 4.30 -5.53
C GLN A 654 23.92 3.91 -5.41
N ASN A 655 23.27 4.31 -4.32
CA ASN A 655 21.86 4.05 -3.99
C ASN A 655 20.92 5.15 -4.48
N LEU A 656 21.40 6.13 -5.26
CA LEU A 656 20.54 7.03 -6.07
C LEU A 656 19.84 6.23 -7.17
N ASP A 657 18.92 5.38 -6.73
CA ASP A 657 18.24 4.38 -7.53
C ASP A 657 16.77 4.78 -7.75
N MET A 658 16.03 3.89 -8.39
CA MET A 658 14.64 4.17 -8.75
C MET A 658 13.68 4.24 -7.56
N GLY A 659 14.04 3.70 -6.39
CA GLY A 659 13.27 3.88 -5.15
C GLY A 659 13.37 5.32 -4.65
N ILE A 660 14.60 5.87 -4.63
CA ILE A 660 14.83 7.29 -4.32
C ILE A 660 14.17 8.19 -5.36
N MET A 661 14.25 7.83 -6.65
CA MET A 661 13.53 8.53 -7.72
C MET A 661 12.02 8.57 -7.45
N HIS A 662 11.43 7.44 -7.06
CA HIS A 662 10.01 7.36 -6.77
C HIS A 662 9.60 8.28 -5.61
N GLU A 663 10.35 8.30 -4.52
CA GLU A 663 10.08 9.18 -3.38
C GLU A 663 10.23 10.67 -3.72
N VAL A 664 11.25 11.04 -4.50
CA VAL A 664 11.40 12.43 -4.97
C VAL A 664 10.27 12.81 -5.93
N VAL A 665 9.91 11.95 -6.89
CA VAL A 665 8.78 12.19 -7.80
C VAL A 665 7.47 12.34 -7.02
N LYS A 666 7.22 11.47 -6.03
CA LYS A 666 6.05 11.58 -5.14
C LYS A 666 6.01 12.92 -4.41
N THR A 667 7.17 13.41 -3.96
CA THR A 667 7.32 14.69 -3.25
C THR A 667 7.16 15.91 -4.16
N VAL A 668 7.66 15.84 -5.39
CA VAL A 668 7.52 16.87 -6.44
C VAL A 668 6.08 16.97 -6.94
N CYS A 669 5.33 15.86 -6.88
CA CYS A 669 4.04 15.73 -7.54
C CYS A 669 2.83 15.71 -6.59
N ASP A 670 3.06 16.03 -5.31
CA ASP A 670 1.99 16.20 -4.35
C ASP A 670 1.32 17.58 -4.51
N PRO A 671 0.01 17.68 -4.84
CA PRO A 671 -0.70 18.93 -5.04
C PRO A 671 -1.18 19.57 -3.73
N ASN A 672 -1.08 18.83 -2.61
CA ASN A 672 -1.32 19.37 -1.25
C ASN A 672 -0.07 20.02 -0.66
N TYR A 673 1.00 20.15 -1.45
CA TYR A 673 2.15 21.00 -1.16
C TYR A 673 2.04 22.35 -1.83
#